data_AF-A0A7Y7CR06-F1
#
_entry.id   AF-A0A7Y7CR06-F1
#
_cell.length_a   1.000
_cell.length_b   1.000
_cell.length_c   1.000
_cell.angle_alpha   90.00
_cell.angle_beta   90.00
_cell.angle_gamma   90.00
#
_symmetry.space_group_name_H-M   'P 1'
#
loop_
_entity.id
_entity.type
_entity.pdbx_description
1 polymer ?
#
loop_
_entity_poly.entity_id
_entity_poly.type
_entity_poly.pdbx_seq_one_letter_code
_entity_poly.pdbx_strand_id
1 'polypeptide(L)'
;MYFLLIVLFGVIQTNAQLDVVSQHQLDFSTAVKSIQSGNWLDASTWSNNQVPTAITDVIIDAGHTVYINKQGASSNQIVDLCKNLKIEQYGVLQMGHNTPNFAKDLRINGSILCNGTFSSGRNQPSGSGDGAIYTYNSRIYLNLIDETTYVSGSGYFHPKALSIASESEEKNLVIDLYNMVIDDNFAIKSSNRVTATIEKYAYIKIRKVLGLTGSTFQYSLPTGKASLTIKGIVVANDVSLFTKNTTSGETTNLTIDAGGSLYSQLINNNQTIASESAGFNFTINAGGVFKLGENADFNALQNNNPNFVVQNNGKIKTHYLENFPNKATITNKIDQFDPNKGFDASQIKDVFGSSHIAGWYNFTVRPYLLEGLDKYKEFGATSVKTTLSAQNGRMFNAYHFNHNWPNFANLKEVAQNKYLDSLFKRTHIKTHTFWTVTKKQSDYKQGPDFKHDTYLDEEQQFYDLTKHLLETYGALDKKFVFQNWEGDWMLRGQGVSWENNPSLIPDTIDWTLEGMARLFRARQRGTERARNEYATSKAKVYYAIEFNKLWMLKNGNRITMMQNNTPSVLGNVIPSTRTDMVSWSAYDGRWTNGDNAEGHALWKGLSIAHYFMNETGTVNATTPVQIGEFAINENPPYNPSVSEASIRFKYGRYIGVALDLDIPNFYLWNLFCSGEQGAPNGFSWEKDTQYESSFLYQWMDGKWLIEPDGSWGFAAKFLMEQWQNSLATNNFLAPENTITVYPNPSNGNIFINGIDQNSLLLLYDTNGRLQQQIKTNENQKIQLNHLSKGIYFLKIASKEHKIITKKLILN
;
A
#
# COMPACT_ATOMS: atom_id res chain seq x y z
N MET A 1 -45.18 17.51 -47.31
CA MET A 1 -44.51 18.04 -46.10
C MET A 1 -43.60 16.93 -45.60
N TYR A 2 -42.30 17.03 -45.87
CA TYR A 2 -41.30 15.98 -45.62
C TYR A 2 -41.00 15.89 -44.12
N PHE A 3 -41.17 14.70 -43.53
CA PHE A 3 -40.63 14.39 -42.20
C PHE A 3 -39.21 13.85 -42.38
N LEU A 4 -38.23 14.63 -41.94
CA LEU A 4 -36.81 14.32 -41.98
C LEU A 4 -36.50 13.33 -40.85
N LEU A 5 -36.18 12.08 -41.20
CA LEU A 5 -35.70 11.07 -40.27
C LEU A 5 -34.21 11.33 -40.00
N ILE A 6 -33.88 11.99 -38.90
CA ILE A 6 -32.49 12.18 -38.47
C ILE A 6 -32.05 10.89 -37.77
N VAL A 7 -31.32 10.05 -38.51
CA VAL A 7 -30.59 8.91 -37.95
C VAL A 7 -29.31 9.45 -37.32
N LEU A 8 -29.31 9.58 -35.99
CA LEU A 8 -28.10 9.81 -35.21
C LEU A 8 -27.25 8.53 -35.24
N PHE A 9 -26.26 8.48 -36.14
CA PHE A 9 -25.13 7.56 -35.99
C PHE A 9 -24.35 8.00 -34.75
N GLY A 10 -24.57 7.30 -33.64
CA GLY A 10 -23.69 7.38 -32.49
C GLY A 10 -22.29 6.92 -32.90
N VAL A 11 -21.41 7.86 -33.17
CA VAL A 11 -19.98 7.60 -33.22
C VAL A 11 -19.60 7.19 -31.80
N ILE A 12 -19.40 5.89 -31.59
CA ILE A 12 -18.66 5.38 -30.45
C ILE A 12 -17.25 5.94 -30.65
N GLN A 13 -16.96 7.12 -30.10
CA GLN A 13 -15.60 7.53 -29.86
C GLN A 13 -15.07 6.55 -28.83
N THR A 14 -14.38 5.52 -29.29
CA THR A 14 -13.39 4.82 -28.47
C THR A 14 -12.48 5.91 -27.94
N ASN A 15 -12.60 6.28 -26.67
CA ASN A 15 -11.64 7.15 -26.02
C ASN A 15 -10.28 6.54 -26.30
N ALA A 16 -9.47 7.20 -27.14
CA ALA A 16 -8.13 6.76 -27.43
C ALA A 16 -7.42 6.63 -26.08
N GLN A 17 -7.14 5.40 -25.69
CA GLN A 17 -6.35 5.10 -24.51
C GLN A 17 -5.03 5.84 -24.70
N LEU A 18 -4.73 6.83 -23.85
CA LEU A 18 -3.41 7.48 -23.81
C LEU A 18 -2.33 6.41 -23.89
N ASP A 19 -1.26 6.66 -24.66
CA ASP A 19 -0.21 5.67 -24.96
C ASP A 19 0.11 4.80 -23.74
N VAL A 20 -0.46 3.59 -23.78
CA VAL A 20 -0.08 2.50 -22.90
C VAL A 20 1.41 2.31 -23.16
N VAL A 21 2.21 2.28 -22.09
CA VAL A 21 3.66 1.98 -22.01
C VAL A 21 4.38 2.10 -23.36
N SER A 22 5.21 3.15 -23.51
CA SER A 22 5.72 3.65 -24.80
C SER A 22 5.69 2.61 -25.92
N GLN A 23 4.70 2.73 -26.81
CA GLN A 23 4.80 2.07 -28.11
C GLN A 23 5.87 2.84 -28.86
N HIS A 24 7.14 2.47 -28.64
CA HIS A 24 8.21 2.89 -29.52
C HIS A 24 7.73 2.57 -30.94
N GLN A 25 7.78 3.58 -31.82
CA GLN A 25 7.24 3.51 -33.18
C GLN A 25 8.12 2.59 -34.04
N LEU A 26 8.08 1.30 -33.74
CA LEU A 26 8.64 0.24 -34.55
C LEU A 26 7.67 -0.01 -35.70
N ASP A 27 8.18 0.12 -36.93
CA ASP A 27 7.38 -0.13 -38.11
C ASP A 27 7.22 -1.64 -38.35
N PHE A 28 6.04 -2.17 -38.03
CA PHE A 28 5.64 -3.54 -38.34
C PHE A 28 4.73 -3.63 -39.58
N SER A 29 4.64 -2.58 -40.42
CA SER A 29 3.72 -2.54 -41.57
C SER A 29 3.99 -3.63 -42.61
N THR A 30 5.23 -4.11 -42.71
CA THR A 30 5.65 -5.17 -43.63
C THR A 30 5.86 -6.53 -42.96
N ALA A 31 5.52 -6.64 -41.67
CA ALA A 31 5.78 -7.84 -40.88
C ALA A 31 4.90 -9.03 -41.31
N VAL A 32 5.46 -10.22 -41.15
CA VAL A 32 4.74 -11.49 -41.33
C VAL A 32 3.92 -11.76 -40.08
N LYS A 33 2.61 -11.96 -40.22
CA LYS A 33 1.72 -12.16 -39.08
C LYS A 33 1.16 -13.57 -39.00
N SER A 34 0.87 -14.04 -37.79
CA SER A 34 0.11 -15.29 -37.62
C SER A 34 -1.32 -15.12 -38.14
N ILE A 35 -1.82 -16.08 -38.91
CA ILE A 35 -3.20 -16.12 -39.42
C ILE A 35 -4.08 -17.16 -38.72
N GLN A 36 -3.46 -18.01 -37.89
CA GLN A 36 -4.10 -19.00 -37.05
C GLN A 36 -3.19 -19.37 -35.87
N SER A 37 -3.75 -20.01 -34.85
CA SER A 37 -2.94 -20.70 -33.82
C SER A 37 -2.23 -21.91 -34.44
N GLY A 38 -0.99 -22.17 -34.02
CA GLY A 38 -0.21 -23.24 -34.64
C GLY A 38 1.26 -23.28 -34.24
N ASN A 39 2.02 -24.07 -35.00
CA ASN A 39 3.46 -24.24 -34.79
C ASN A 39 4.24 -23.18 -35.56
N TRP A 40 5.33 -22.68 -34.98
CA TRP A 40 6.21 -21.69 -35.61
C TRP A 40 6.81 -22.20 -36.93
N LEU A 41 7.21 -23.48 -36.99
CA LEU A 41 7.78 -24.09 -38.20
C LEU A 41 6.73 -24.49 -39.26
N ASP A 42 5.44 -24.31 -38.99
CA ASP A 42 4.38 -24.56 -39.98
C ASP A 42 4.17 -23.29 -40.81
N ALA A 43 4.44 -23.39 -42.13
CA ALA A 43 4.26 -22.29 -43.07
C ALA A 43 2.82 -21.76 -43.09
N SER A 44 1.82 -22.62 -42.87
CA SER A 44 0.40 -22.24 -42.88
C SER A 44 -0.01 -21.37 -41.69
N THR A 45 0.82 -21.29 -40.65
CA THR A 45 0.63 -20.35 -39.53
C THR A 45 0.78 -18.90 -39.99
N TRP A 46 1.51 -18.63 -41.08
CA TRP A 46 2.03 -17.29 -41.42
C TRP A 46 1.36 -16.70 -42.67
N SER A 47 1.15 -15.37 -42.65
CA SER A 47 0.43 -14.64 -43.70
C SER A 47 1.03 -14.70 -45.10
N ASN A 48 2.32 -14.97 -45.21
CA ASN A 48 3.02 -15.14 -46.49
C ASN A 48 3.28 -16.62 -46.84
N ASN A 49 2.72 -17.56 -46.07
CA ASN A 49 2.93 -18.99 -46.20
C ASN A 49 4.42 -19.40 -46.19
N GLN A 50 5.26 -18.71 -45.41
CA GLN A 50 6.68 -18.99 -45.21
C GLN A 50 7.03 -18.91 -43.72
N VAL A 51 7.97 -19.76 -43.28
CA VAL A 51 8.45 -19.77 -41.89
C VAL A 51 9.35 -18.56 -41.65
N PRO A 52 9.14 -17.77 -40.58
CA PRO A 52 10.00 -16.64 -40.24
C PRO A 52 11.47 -17.03 -40.03
N THR A 53 12.35 -16.14 -40.47
CA THR A 53 13.81 -16.27 -40.41
C THR A 53 14.43 -15.11 -39.64
N ALA A 54 15.74 -15.14 -39.40
CA ALA A 54 16.49 -14.11 -38.65
C ALA A 54 16.28 -12.65 -39.12
N ILE A 55 15.86 -12.45 -40.38
CA ILE A 55 15.63 -11.13 -40.99
C ILE A 55 14.15 -10.74 -41.06
N THR A 56 13.24 -11.60 -40.60
CA THR A 56 11.79 -11.42 -40.71
C THR A 56 11.25 -10.67 -39.49
N ASP A 57 10.50 -9.60 -39.70
CA ASP A 57 9.68 -8.97 -38.65
C ASP A 57 8.39 -9.77 -38.49
N VAL A 58 8.03 -10.09 -37.24
CA VAL A 58 6.94 -11.03 -36.93
C VAL A 58 5.89 -10.39 -36.03
N ILE A 59 4.61 -10.63 -36.33
CA ILE A 59 3.48 -10.32 -35.44
C ILE A 59 2.78 -11.63 -35.05
N ILE A 60 2.61 -11.84 -33.75
CA ILE A 60 1.63 -12.80 -33.21
C ILE A 60 0.33 -12.05 -33.01
N ASP A 61 -0.64 -12.32 -33.88
CA ASP A 61 -1.92 -11.59 -33.92
C ASP A 61 -2.82 -11.94 -32.72
N ALA A 62 -3.77 -11.04 -32.44
CA ALA A 62 -4.66 -11.15 -31.29
C ALA A 62 -5.49 -12.45 -31.35
N GLY A 63 -5.53 -13.18 -30.23
CA GLY A 63 -6.28 -14.44 -30.11
C GLY A 63 -5.57 -15.66 -30.70
N HIS A 64 -4.39 -15.51 -31.31
CA HIS A 64 -3.58 -16.63 -31.77
C HIS A 64 -2.60 -17.10 -30.69
N THR A 65 -2.48 -18.42 -30.55
CA THR A 65 -1.43 -19.08 -29.76
C THR A 65 -0.44 -19.74 -30.71
N VAL A 66 0.80 -19.25 -30.74
CA VAL A 66 1.87 -19.81 -31.55
C VAL A 66 2.88 -20.52 -30.65
N TYR A 67 3.12 -21.80 -30.93
CA TYR A 67 4.16 -22.59 -30.24
C TYR A 67 5.46 -22.58 -31.04
N ILE A 68 6.55 -22.17 -30.39
CA ILE A 68 7.89 -22.26 -30.96
C ILE A 68 8.35 -23.71 -30.90
N ASN A 69 8.00 -24.52 -31.89
CA ASN A 69 8.52 -25.88 -32.05
C ASN A 69 9.92 -25.93 -32.69
N LYS A 70 10.56 -24.77 -32.87
CA LYS A 70 11.95 -24.64 -33.33
C LYS A 70 12.93 -24.75 -32.15
N GLN A 71 13.96 -25.58 -32.29
CA GLN A 71 15.02 -25.77 -31.29
C GLN A 71 16.33 -26.23 -31.94
N GLY A 72 17.44 -26.13 -31.22
CA GLY A 72 18.73 -26.65 -31.66
C GLY A 72 18.74 -28.18 -31.79
N ALA A 73 19.62 -28.71 -32.63
CA ALA A 73 19.88 -30.15 -32.76
C ALA A 73 20.58 -30.72 -31.52
N SER A 74 21.29 -29.87 -30.75
CA SER A 74 21.89 -30.20 -29.47
C SER A 74 21.63 -29.12 -28.42
N SER A 75 21.78 -29.49 -27.14
CA SER A 75 21.61 -28.56 -26.02
C SER A 75 22.61 -27.40 -26.12
N ASN A 76 22.15 -26.17 -25.86
CA ASN A 76 22.90 -24.93 -25.99
C ASN A 76 23.16 -24.44 -27.43
N GLN A 77 22.64 -25.13 -28.45
CA GLN A 77 22.70 -24.61 -29.80
C GLN A 77 21.65 -23.51 -29.97
N ILE A 78 22.13 -22.28 -30.22
CA ILE A 78 21.30 -21.10 -30.47
C ILE A 78 20.61 -21.22 -31.84
N VAL A 79 19.32 -20.90 -31.89
CA VAL A 79 18.55 -20.87 -33.14
C VAL A 79 17.84 -19.53 -33.33
N ASP A 80 18.00 -18.94 -34.52
CA ASP A 80 17.33 -17.70 -34.90
C ASP A 80 15.82 -17.88 -35.10
N LEU A 81 15.04 -16.96 -34.54
CA LEU A 81 13.60 -16.88 -34.76
C LEU A 81 13.24 -15.81 -35.79
N CYS A 82 13.57 -14.56 -35.49
CA CYS A 82 13.08 -13.38 -36.20
C CYS A 82 14.05 -12.20 -36.02
N LYS A 83 13.81 -11.14 -36.78
CA LYS A 83 14.42 -9.82 -36.59
C LYS A 83 13.72 -9.12 -35.43
N ASN A 84 12.56 -8.51 -35.69
CA ASN A 84 11.71 -7.94 -34.65
C ASN A 84 10.48 -8.81 -34.36
N LEU A 85 9.96 -8.72 -33.13
CA LEU A 85 8.81 -9.49 -32.67
C LEU A 85 7.77 -8.59 -32.02
N LYS A 86 6.53 -8.61 -32.53
CA LYS A 86 5.35 -8.04 -31.89
C LYS A 86 4.42 -9.16 -31.42
N ILE A 87 3.92 -9.06 -30.21
CA ILE A 87 2.84 -9.91 -29.70
C ILE A 87 1.69 -8.99 -29.35
N GLU A 88 0.61 -9.07 -30.12
CA GLU A 88 -0.58 -8.26 -29.90
C GLU A 88 -1.26 -8.61 -28.58
N GLN A 89 -2.12 -7.70 -28.11
CA GLN A 89 -2.97 -8.01 -26.97
C GLN A 89 -3.76 -9.30 -27.24
N TYR A 90 -3.79 -10.22 -26.28
CA TYR A 90 -4.35 -11.58 -26.39
C TYR A 90 -3.60 -12.56 -27.32
N GLY A 91 -2.55 -12.13 -28.02
CA GLY A 91 -1.62 -13.05 -28.67
C GLY A 91 -0.77 -13.79 -27.62
N VAL A 92 -0.49 -15.07 -27.86
CA VAL A 92 0.33 -15.91 -26.98
C VAL A 92 1.46 -16.55 -27.78
N LEU A 93 2.70 -16.29 -27.37
CA LEU A 93 3.88 -16.98 -27.87
C LEU A 93 4.40 -17.94 -26.81
N GLN A 94 4.27 -19.25 -27.08
CA GLN A 94 4.70 -20.32 -26.18
C GLN A 94 6.08 -20.83 -26.58
N MET A 95 7.02 -20.80 -25.64
CA MET A 95 8.40 -21.23 -25.92
C MET A 95 8.87 -22.45 -25.12
N GLY A 96 8.04 -23.01 -24.23
CA GLY A 96 8.46 -24.10 -23.34
C GLY A 96 8.88 -25.38 -24.06
N HIS A 97 9.44 -26.32 -23.30
CA HIS A 97 9.75 -27.68 -23.76
C HIS A 97 9.75 -28.68 -22.59
N ASN A 98 9.68 -29.98 -22.90
CA ASN A 98 9.64 -31.05 -21.90
C ASN A 98 10.91 -31.92 -21.86
N THR A 99 11.93 -31.60 -22.66
CA THR A 99 13.19 -32.37 -22.72
C THR A 99 14.09 -32.05 -21.51
N PRO A 100 14.35 -33.00 -20.59
CA PRO A 100 15.25 -32.80 -19.46
C PRO A 100 16.70 -32.62 -19.93
N ASN A 101 17.51 -31.91 -19.13
CA ASN A 101 18.93 -31.63 -19.43
C ASN A 101 19.20 -30.97 -20.80
N PHE A 102 18.17 -30.41 -21.41
CA PHE A 102 18.24 -29.69 -22.67
C PHE A 102 18.03 -28.20 -22.41
N ALA A 103 18.84 -27.38 -23.06
CA ALA A 103 18.66 -25.94 -23.08
C ALA A 103 18.24 -25.50 -24.48
N LYS A 104 16.99 -25.06 -24.59
CA LYS A 104 16.41 -24.51 -25.81
C LYS A 104 16.75 -23.03 -25.89
N ASP A 105 17.64 -22.71 -26.82
CA ASP A 105 18.21 -21.38 -26.99
C ASP A 105 17.66 -20.71 -28.24
N LEU A 106 16.96 -19.60 -28.04
CA LEU A 106 16.24 -18.90 -29.08
C LEU A 106 16.80 -17.48 -29.22
N ARG A 107 17.18 -17.09 -30.44
CA ARG A 107 17.70 -15.76 -30.75
C ARG A 107 16.65 -14.89 -31.44
N ILE A 108 16.50 -13.67 -30.92
CA ILE A 108 15.76 -12.57 -31.54
C ILE A 108 16.80 -11.49 -31.86
N ASN A 109 16.86 -11.03 -33.11
CA ASN A 109 17.94 -10.15 -33.58
C ASN A 109 17.64 -8.66 -33.44
N GLY A 110 16.46 -8.30 -32.93
CA GLY A 110 16.04 -6.91 -32.81
C GLY A 110 15.02 -6.74 -31.70
N SER A 111 14.11 -5.80 -31.90
CA SER A 111 13.20 -5.32 -30.86
C SER A 111 12.03 -6.28 -30.60
N ILE A 112 11.55 -6.27 -29.36
CA ILE A 112 10.39 -7.00 -28.87
C ILE A 112 9.34 -5.98 -28.38
N LEU A 113 8.14 -6.03 -28.96
CA LEU A 113 6.95 -5.33 -28.47
C LEU A 113 5.93 -6.37 -27.98
N CYS A 114 5.82 -6.54 -26.67
CA CYS A 114 4.97 -7.55 -26.04
C CYS A 114 3.77 -6.91 -25.34
N ASN A 115 2.60 -6.94 -25.99
CA ASN A 115 1.31 -6.53 -25.40
C ASN A 115 0.45 -7.73 -24.96
N GLY A 116 0.73 -8.92 -25.51
CA GLY A 116 0.15 -10.20 -25.09
C GLY A 116 1.03 -10.96 -24.12
N THR A 117 1.14 -12.27 -24.32
CA THR A 117 1.91 -13.18 -23.46
C THR A 117 3.07 -13.79 -24.24
N PHE A 118 4.26 -13.77 -23.64
CA PHE A 118 5.43 -14.51 -24.10
C PHE A 118 6.01 -15.29 -22.93
N SER A 119 5.73 -16.58 -22.86
CA SER A 119 6.14 -17.42 -21.72
C SER A 119 6.39 -18.87 -22.13
N SER A 120 6.77 -19.72 -21.18
CA SER A 120 6.83 -21.18 -21.41
C SER A 120 5.50 -21.71 -21.96
N GLY A 121 4.37 -21.24 -21.42
CA GLY A 121 3.02 -21.65 -21.77
C GLY A 121 2.30 -22.23 -20.55
N ARG A 122 1.07 -21.76 -20.31
CA ARG A 122 0.26 -22.13 -19.16
C ARG A 122 -1.22 -22.22 -19.54
N ASN A 123 -1.95 -23.11 -18.88
CA ASN A 123 -3.40 -23.15 -18.85
C ASN A 123 -3.89 -22.72 -17.46
N GLN A 124 -5.11 -22.19 -17.36
CA GLN A 124 -5.73 -21.98 -16.06
C GLN A 124 -5.99 -23.34 -15.39
N PRO A 125 -5.46 -23.60 -14.19
CA PRO A 125 -5.62 -24.91 -13.54
C PRO A 125 -7.07 -25.09 -13.07
N SER A 126 -7.61 -26.29 -13.26
CA SER A 126 -8.93 -26.72 -12.75
C SER A 126 -8.81 -27.62 -11.51
N GLY A 127 -7.60 -27.80 -10.97
CA GLY A 127 -7.26 -28.73 -9.88
C GLY A 127 -5.88 -28.43 -9.29
N SER A 128 -5.15 -29.46 -8.86
CA SER A 128 -3.77 -29.31 -8.37
C SER A 128 -2.79 -28.93 -9.49
N GLY A 129 -1.66 -28.32 -9.13
CA GLY A 129 -0.64 -27.84 -10.05
C GLY A 129 -0.81 -26.35 -10.40
N ASP A 130 0.21 -25.80 -11.05
CA ASP A 130 0.28 -24.39 -11.44
C ASP A 130 -0.30 -24.10 -12.83
N GLY A 131 -0.67 -25.16 -13.57
CA GLY A 131 -1.19 -25.11 -14.93
C GLY A 131 -0.11 -25.03 -16.02
N ALA A 132 1.17 -25.20 -15.69
CA ALA A 132 2.24 -25.19 -16.67
C ALA A 132 2.01 -26.23 -17.78
N ILE A 133 2.13 -25.81 -19.05
CA ILE A 133 2.06 -26.70 -20.21
C ILE A 133 3.39 -27.44 -20.41
N TYR A 134 4.49 -26.78 -20.04
CA TYR A 134 5.83 -27.30 -20.20
C TYR A 134 6.62 -27.27 -18.90
N THR A 135 7.42 -28.31 -18.67
CA THR A 135 8.30 -28.44 -17.49
C THR A 135 9.45 -27.44 -17.51
N TYR A 136 9.94 -27.07 -18.69
CA TYR A 136 11.08 -26.17 -18.84
C TYR A 136 10.72 -24.96 -19.70
N ASN A 137 11.24 -23.82 -19.28
CA ASN A 137 11.19 -22.56 -20.02
C ASN A 137 12.46 -22.39 -20.88
N SER A 138 12.38 -21.57 -21.94
CA SER A 138 13.47 -21.38 -22.91
C SER A 138 14.32 -20.15 -22.62
N ARG A 139 15.58 -20.19 -23.07
CA ARG A 139 16.52 -19.06 -22.93
C ARG A 139 16.42 -18.17 -24.16
N ILE A 140 16.34 -16.86 -23.91
CA ILE A 140 16.29 -15.85 -24.97
C ILE A 140 17.66 -15.18 -25.07
N TYR A 141 18.20 -15.20 -26.28
CA TYR A 141 19.37 -14.43 -26.69
C TYR A 141 18.87 -13.23 -27.51
N LEU A 142 19.05 -12.04 -26.96
CA LEU A 142 18.73 -10.80 -27.64
C LEU A 142 20.03 -10.28 -28.28
N ASN A 143 20.09 -10.37 -29.60
CA ASN A 143 21.19 -9.80 -30.38
C ASN A 143 20.79 -8.37 -30.81
N LEU A 144 21.65 -7.39 -30.57
CA LEU A 144 21.38 -5.99 -30.86
C LEU A 144 21.98 -5.61 -32.22
N ILE A 145 21.16 -5.58 -33.27
CA ILE A 145 21.63 -5.20 -34.62
C ILE A 145 21.39 -3.73 -34.93
N ASP A 146 20.30 -3.16 -34.40
CA ASP A 146 19.94 -1.76 -34.60
C ASP A 146 20.64 -0.86 -33.58
N GLU A 147 20.89 0.41 -33.92
CA GLU A 147 21.51 1.40 -33.02
C GLU A 147 20.85 1.41 -31.63
N THR A 148 19.52 1.33 -31.62
CA THR A 148 18.72 1.13 -30.41
C THR A 148 17.76 -0.03 -30.62
N THR A 149 17.81 -1.00 -29.71
CA THR A 149 16.86 -2.10 -29.63
C THR A 149 15.91 -1.87 -28.45
N TYR A 150 14.65 -2.27 -28.58
CA TYR A 150 13.62 -2.09 -27.57
C TYR A 150 13.08 -3.41 -27.05
N VAL A 151 12.84 -3.52 -25.74
CA VAL A 151 11.98 -4.54 -25.13
C VAL A 151 10.87 -3.80 -24.40
N SER A 152 9.68 -3.75 -24.99
CA SER A 152 8.62 -2.80 -24.61
C SER A 152 7.23 -3.43 -24.60
N GLY A 153 6.26 -2.75 -23.99
CA GLY A 153 4.84 -3.09 -24.02
C GLY A 153 4.21 -3.33 -22.64
N SER A 154 2.91 -3.60 -22.65
CA SER A 154 2.10 -3.81 -21.43
C SER A 154 1.82 -5.28 -21.10
N GLY A 155 2.33 -6.20 -21.92
CA GLY A 155 2.10 -7.64 -21.83
C GLY A 155 2.86 -8.30 -20.68
N TYR A 156 3.04 -9.61 -20.81
CA TYR A 156 3.83 -10.43 -19.89
C TYR A 156 4.94 -11.15 -20.64
N PHE A 157 6.19 -10.90 -20.24
CA PHE A 157 7.38 -11.55 -20.80
C PHE A 157 8.08 -12.38 -19.73
N HIS A 158 8.14 -13.69 -19.95
CA HIS A 158 8.63 -14.65 -18.98
C HIS A 158 9.53 -15.71 -19.61
N PRO A 159 10.77 -15.35 -19.96
CA PRO A 159 11.79 -16.31 -20.37
C PRO A 159 12.46 -16.99 -19.17
N LYS A 160 13.15 -18.10 -19.46
CA LYS A 160 14.07 -18.71 -18.47
C LYS A 160 15.22 -17.78 -18.17
N ALA A 161 15.91 -17.30 -19.20
CA ALA A 161 17.04 -16.40 -19.10
C ALA A 161 16.97 -15.37 -20.23
N LEU A 162 17.51 -14.17 -19.99
CA LEU A 162 17.69 -13.15 -21.01
C LEU A 162 19.18 -12.80 -21.11
N SER A 163 19.80 -13.19 -22.22
CA SER A 163 21.20 -12.89 -22.54
C SER A 163 21.25 -11.85 -23.64
N ILE A 164 21.91 -10.72 -23.37
CA ILE A 164 21.95 -9.57 -24.28
C ILE A 164 23.37 -9.41 -24.81
N ALA A 165 23.52 -9.30 -26.13
CA ALA A 165 24.81 -9.00 -26.73
C ALA A 165 24.68 -8.17 -28.01
N SER A 166 25.71 -7.37 -28.29
CA SER A 166 25.98 -6.87 -29.64
C SER A 166 27.16 -7.63 -30.24
N GLU A 167 26.99 -8.17 -31.45
CA GLU A 167 28.09 -8.77 -32.23
C GLU A 167 28.95 -7.72 -32.95
N SER A 168 28.45 -6.49 -33.12
CA SER A 168 29.13 -5.41 -33.84
C SER A 168 28.89 -4.04 -33.22
N GLU A 169 29.96 -3.29 -32.96
CA GLU A 169 29.89 -1.90 -32.47
C GLU A 169 29.16 -1.73 -31.13
N GLU A 170 29.23 -0.51 -30.59
CA GLU A 170 28.47 -0.14 -29.42
C GLU A 170 26.99 0.04 -29.77
N LYS A 171 26.07 -0.45 -28.91
CA LYS A 171 24.62 -0.44 -29.17
C LYS A 171 23.83 -0.06 -27.91
N ASN A 172 22.63 0.45 -28.13
CA ASN A 172 21.71 0.84 -27.07
C ASN A 172 20.58 -0.21 -26.90
N LEU A 173 20.14 -0.39 -25.66
CA LEU A 173 18.97 -1.19 -25.31
C LEU A 173 18.06 -0.37 -24.40
N VAL A 174 16.78 -0.27 -24.75
CA VAL A 174 15.75 0.34 -23.89
C VAL A 174 14.76 -0.74 -23.49
N ILE A 175 14.60 -0.94 -22.18
CA ILE A 175 13.60 -1.83 -21.61
C ILE A 175 12.50 -0.97 -20.99
N ASP A 176 11.36 -0.88 -21.66
CA ASP A 176 10.13 -0.27 -21.17
C ASP A 176 8.99 -1.29 -21.19
N LEU A 177 9.23 -2.45 -20.59
CA LEU A 177 8.24 -3.52 -20.50
C LEU A 177 7.69 -3.59 -19.08
N TYR A 178 6.37 -3.57 -18.98
CA TYR A 178 5.67 -3.42 -17.71
C TYR A 178 5.70 -4.65 -16.80
N ASN A 179 5.85 -5.85 -17.37
CA ASN A 179 5.85 -7.08 -16.59
C ASN A 179 6.86 -8.08 -17.17
N MET A 180 8.06 -8.08 -16.62
CA MET A 180 9.10 -9.05 -16.95
C MET A 180 9.42 -9.93 -15.74
N VAL A 181 9.40 -11.25 -15.94
CA VAL A 181 9.88 -12.23 -14.97
C VAL A 181 10.92 -13.10 -15.66
N ILE A 182 12.04 -13.38 -15.00
CA ILE A 182 13.13 -14.21 -15.55
C ILE A 182 13.43 -15.29 -14.53
N ASP A 183 13.28 -16.57 -14.91
CA ASP A 183 13.45 -17.70 -13.98
C ASP A 183 14.90 -17.92 -13.53
N ASP A 184 15.85 -17.42 -14.31
CA ASP A 184 17.29 -17.61 -14.15
C ASP A 184 17.96 -16.23 -14.19
N ASN A 185 18.87 -15.99 -15.14
CA ASN A 185 19.72 -14.80 -15.17
C ASN A 185 19.25 -13.78 -16.21
N PHE A 186 19.35 -12.50 -15.86
CA PHE A 186 19.47 -11.40 -16.79
C PHE A 186 20.95 -11.07 -16.92
N ALA A 187 21.53 -11.18 -18.11
CA ALA A 187 22.94 -10.92 -18.30
C ALA A 187 23.20 -10.13 -19.59
N ILE A 188 23.85 -8.98 -19.47
CA ILE A 188 24.55 -8.36 -20.59
C ILE A 188 25.89 -9.07 -20.73
N LYS A 189 26.15 -9.65 -21.90
CA LYS A 189 27.32 -10.47 -22.19
C LYS A 189 27.86 -10.12 -23.58
N SER A 190 28.44 -8.93 -23.70
CA SER A 190 29.02 -8.44 -24.95
C SER A 190 30.43 -7.91 -24.76
N SER A 191 31.28 -8.19 -25.74
CA SER A 191 32.60 -7.56 -25.89
C SER A 191 32.52 -6.17 -26.51
N ASN A 192 31.40 -5.81 -27.14
CA ASN A 192 31.09 -4.45 -27.52
C ASN A 192 30.25 -3.80 -26.43
N ARG A 193 30.28 -2.48 -26.31
CA ARG A 193 29.52 -1.81 -25.26
C ARG A 193 28.02 -1.90 -25.54
N VAL A 194 27.28 -2.37 -24.54
CA VAL A 194 25.83 -2.25 -24.51
C VAL A 194 25.46 -1.20 -23.47
N THR A 195 24.79 -0.15 -23.92
CA THR A 195 24.21 0.90 -23.05
C THR A 195 22.73 0.61 -22.88
N ALA A 196 22.37 0.03 -21.74
CA ALA A 196 21.01 -0.38 -21.42
C ALA A 196 20.32 0.60 -20.46
N THR A 197 19.03 0.87 -20.69
CA THR A 197 18.18 1.64 -19.77
C THR A 197 16.92 0.86 -19.46
N ILE A 198 16.62 0.69 -18.17
CA ILE A 198 15.34 0.16 -17.66
C ILE A 198 14.47 1.36 -17.27
N GLU A 199 13.44 1.62 -18.06
CA GLU A 199 12.64 2.84 -17.97
C GLU A 199 11.71 2.88 -16.75
N LYS A 200 11.21 4.09 -16.44
CA LYS A 200 10.49 4.40 -15.19
C LYS A 200 9.36 3.43 -14.87
N TYR A 201 8.62 2.95 -15.85
CA TYR A 201 7.48 2.06 -15.64
C TYR A 201 7.82 0.58 -15.83
N ALA A 202 9.05 0.26 -16.24
CA ALA A 202 9.47 -1.13 -16.37
C ALA A 202 9.58 -1.81 -15.01
N TYR A 203 9.20 -3.09 -14.99
CA TYR A 203 9.39 -3.99 -13.86
C TYR A 203 10.06 -5.28 -14.34
N ILE A 204 11.15 -5.64 -13.67
CA ILE A 204 11.89 -6.87 -13.94
C ILE A 204 12.11 -7.64 -12.62
N LYS A 205 11.59 -8.86 -12.56
CA LYS A 205 11.95 -9.83 -11.53
C LYS A 205 12.93 -10.85 -12.08
N ILE A 206 14.08 -10.98 -11.45
CA ILE A 206 15.15 -11.89 -11.83
C ILE A 206 15.30 -12.88 -10.69
N ARG A 207 14.89 -14.13 -10.89
CA ARG A 207 14.92 -15.15 -9.83
C ARG A 207 16.34 -15.60 -9.47
N LYS A 208 17.33 -15.34 -10.33
CA LYS A 208 18.75 -15.48 -10.00
C LYS A 208 19.52 -14.17 -10.13
N VAL A 209 20.44 -14.06 -11.09
CA VAL A 209 21.44 -13.00 -11.08
C VAL A 209 21.16 -11.92 -12.12
N LEU A 210 21.22 -10.66 -11.69
CA LEU A 210 21.41 -9.49 -12.55
C LEU A 210 22.91 -9.30 -12.82
N GLY A 211 23.34 -9.37 -14.08
CA GLY A 211 24.75 -9.22 -14.46
C GLY A 211 24.99 -8.34 -15.69
N LEU A 212 26.12 -7.62 -15.70
CA LEU A 212 26.46 -6.62 -16.74
C LEU A 212 27.59 -7.05 -17.68
N THR A 213 28.39 -8.04 -17.30
CA THR A 213 29.50 -8.59 -18.12
C THR A 213 29.42 -10.11 -18.27
N GLY A 214 28.33 -10.70 -17.76
CA GLY A 214 28.08 -12.11 -17.52
C GLY A 214 27.26 -12.27 -16.23
N SER A 215 26.79 -13.49 -15.95
CA SER A 215 25.93 -13.72 -14.77
C SER A 215 26.71 -13.78 -13.45
N THR A 216 27.88 -14.42 -13.42
CA THR A 216 28.77 -14.46 -12.24
C THR A 216 30.22 -14.26 -12.68
N PHE A 217 31.18 -14.19 -11.75
CA PHE A 217 32.58 -13.89 -12.09
C PHE A 217 33.14 -14.95 -13.03
N GLN A 218 32.85 -16.23 -12.75
CA GLN A 218 33.21 -17.33 -13.62
C GLN A 218 32.70 -17.13 -15.06
N TYR A 219 31.48 -16.61 -15.23
CA TYR A 219 30.82 -16.42 -16.52
C TYR A 219 30.97 -15.01 -17.11
N SER A 220 31.69 -14.11 -16.44
CA SER A 220 32.06 -12.80 -16.97
C SER A 220 32.98 -12.96 -18.17
N LEU A 221 32.69 -12.25 -19.26
CA LEU A 221 33.57 -12.19 -20.42
C LEU A 221 34.85 -11.42 -20.05
N PRO A 222 36.05 -11.89 -20.48
CA PRO A 222 37.31 -11.17 -20.28
C PRO A 222 37.39 -9.79 -20.96
N THR A 223 36.50 -9.51 -21.90
CA THR A 223 36.38 -8.20 -22.59
C THR A 223 34.99 -7.60 -22.40
N GLY A 224 34.21 -8.15 -21.46
CA GLY A 224 32.84 -7.73 -21.21
C GLY A 224 32.76 -6.29 -20.71
N LYS A 225 31.84 -5.50 -21.26
CA LYS A 225 31.60 -4.12 -20.83
C LYS A 225 30.17 -3.68 -21.13
N ALA A 226 29.55 -3.03 -20.16
CA ALA A 226 28.20 -2.50 -20.30
C ALA A 226 27.98 -1.26 -19.43
N SER A 227 26.97 -0.49 -19.77
CA SER A 227 26.42 0.55 -18.89
C SER A 227 24.93 0.28 -18.72
N LEU A 228 24.45 0.10 -17.49
CA LEU A 228 23.04 -0.13 -17.18
C LEU A 228 22.51 1.02 -16.30
N THR A 229 21.46 1.70 -16.75
CA THR A 229 20.72 2.68 -15.95
C THR A 229 19.35 2.13 -15.55
N ILE A 230 19.04 2.15 -14.26
CA ILE A 230 17.75 1.69 -13.70
C ILE A 230 16.93 2.91 -13.25
N LYS A 231 15.84 3.19 -13.98
CA LYS A 231 14.78 4.14 -13.59
C LYS A 231 13.50 3.41 -13.13
N GLY A 232 13.33 2.15 -13.53
CA GLY A 232 12.24 1.26 -13.14
C GLY A 232 12.48 0.49 -11.84
N ILE A 233 11.81 -0.65 -11.70
CA ILE A 233 12.00 -1.57 -10.55
C ILE A 233 12.68 -2.84 -11.02
N VAL A 234 13.78 -3.19 -10.36
CA VAL A 234 14.46 -4.47 -10.52
C VAL A 234 14.51 -5.19 -9.18
N VAL A 235 13.96 -6.41 -9.15
CA VAL A 235 14.08 -7.32 -8.01
C VAL A 235 14.90 -8.51 -8.46
N ALA A 236 16.06 -8.72 -7.85
CA ALA A 236 16.95 -9.83 -8.15
C ALA A 236 17.21 -10.68 -6.91
N ASN A 237 17.50 -11.96 -7.09
CA ASN A 237 18.05 -12.75 -5.98
C ASN A 237 19.50 -12.34 -5.71
N ASP A 238 20.27 -12.09 -6.76
CA ASP A 238 21.67 -11.67 -6.66
C ASP A 238 21.98 -10.59 -7.70
N VAL A 239 22.96 -9.75 -7.40
CA VAL A 239 23.51 -8.76 -8.33
C VAL A 239 25.02 -8.94 -8.43
N SER A 240 25.50 -9.03 -9.67
CA SER A 240 26.91 -9.12 -9.99
C SER A 240 27.49 -7.71 -10.17
N LEU A 241 28.38 -7.32 -9.25
CA LEU A 241 29.07 -6.04 -9.17
C LEU A 241 30.59 -6.24 -9.28
N PHE A 242 31.04 -6.85 -10.37
CA PHE A 242 32.47 -6.96 -10.72
C PHE A 242 32.65 -6.99 -12.24
N THR A 243 33.90 -6.96 -12.70
CA THR A 243 34.26 -7.30 -14.08
C THR A 243 35.55 -8.12 -14.16
N LYS A 244 35.63 -9.00 -15.16
CA LYS A 244 36.89 -9.67 -15.59
C LYS A 244 37.66 -8.88 -16.66
N ASN A 245 37.14 -7.75 -17.11
CA ASN A 245 37.81 -6.97 -18.15
C ASN A 245 39.07 -6.30 -17.60
N THR A 246 40.19 -6.53 -18.28
CA THR A 246 41.50 -5.96 -17.91
C THR A 246 41.85 -4.70 -18.71
N THR A 247 41.03 -4.33 -19.70
CA THR A 247 41.29 -3.18 -20.58
C THR A 247 40.95 -1.87 -19.89
N SER A 248 41.97 -1.10 -19.50
CA SER A 248 41.78 0.22 -18.88
C SER A 248 40.98 1.16 -19.79
N GLY A 249 40.04 1.92 -19.21
CA GLY A 249 39.12 2.80 -19.93
C GLY A 249 37.81 2.13 -20.38
N GLU A 250 37.68 0.80 -20.25
CA GLU A 250 36.47 0.05 -20.61
C GLU A 250 35.57 -0.27 -19.41
N THR A 251 35.46 0.66 -18.47
CA THR A 251 34.72 0.49 -17.21
C THR A 251 33.27 0.09 -17.43
N THR A 252 32.79 -0.87 -16.63
CA THR A 252 31.37 -1.23 -16.54
C THR A 252 30.65 -0.32 -15.56
N ASN A 253 29.46 0.16 -15.91
CA ASN A 253 28.70 1.09 -15.07
C ASN A 253 27.32 0.52 -14.73
N LEU A 254 26.94 0.54 -13.46
CA LEU A 254 25.57 0.34 -13.01
C LEU A 254 25.11 1.61 -12.30
N THR A 255 24.02 2.20 -12.79
CA THR A 255 23.42 3.40 -12.21
C THR A 255 21.99 3.14 -11.78
N ILE A 256 21.64 3.45 -10.53
CA ILE A 256 20.25 3.53 -10.06
C ILE A 256 19.88 5.00 -10.06
N ASP A 257 19.00 5.40 -10.97
CA ASP A 257 18.63 6.79 -11.18
C ASP A 257 17.39 7.19 -10.37
N ALA A 258 16.99 8.47 -10.44
CA ALA A 258 15.84 9.00 -9.73
C ALA A 258 14.55 8.18 -10.01
N GLY A 259 13.93 7.67 -8.94
CA GLY A 259 12.73 6.83 -9.03
C GLY A 259 13.01 5.35 -9.35
N GLY A 260 14.27 5.01 -9.65
CA GLY A 260 14.74 3.65 -9.85
C GLY A 260 14.96 2.90 -8.54
N SER A 261 14.71 1.59 -8.56
CA SER A 261 15.03 0.72 -7.43
C SER A 261 15.64 -0.60 -7.87
N LEU A 262 16.67 -1.02 -7.13
CA LEU A 262 17.23 -2.36 -7.19
C LEU A 262 17.11 -3.01 -5.80
N TYR A 263 16.38 -4.12 -5.71
CA TYR A 263 16.37 -4.98 -4.52
C TYR A 263 17.12 -6.26 -4.83
N SER A 264 18.14 -6.58 -4.03
CA SER A 264 18.89 -7.83 -4.14
C SER A 264 18.99 -8.56 -2.81
N GLN A 265 18.80 -9.89 -2.80
CA GLN A 265 19.00 -10.70 -1.59
C GLN A 265 20.49 -10.92 -1.30
N LEU A 266 21.30 -11.04 -2.35
CA LEU A 266 22.73 -11.31 -2.32
C LEU A 266 23.48 -10.28 -3.18
N ILE A 267 24.79 -10.17 -2.96
CA ILE A 267 25.70 -9.48 -3.87
C ILE A 267 26.86 -10.40 -4.18
N ASN A 268 27.21 -10.56 -5.46
CA ASN A 268 28.30 -11.42 -5.92
C ASN A 268 28.24 -12.84 -5.33
N ASN A 269 27.03 -13.38 -5.11
CA ASN A 269 26.81 -14.66 -4.44
C ASN A 269 27.52 -14.75 -3.07
N ASN A 270 27.56 -13.63 -2.33
CA ASN A 270 28.28 -13.44 -1.06
C ASN A 270 29.79 -13.74 -1.14
N GLN A 271 30.40 -13.59 -2.32
CA GLN A 271 31.84 -13.73 -2.50
C GLN A 271 32.52 -12.36 -2.54
N THR A 272 33.64 -12.22 -1.84
CA THR A 272 34.53 -11.07 -1.98
C THR A 272 35.38 -11.25 -3.23
N ILE A 273 34.97 -10.56 -4.31
CA ILE A 273 35.63 -10.64 -5.62
C ILE A 273 36.09 -9.25 -6.03
N ALA A 274 37.38 -9.11 -6.34
CA ALA A 274 37.92 -7.88 -6.88
C ALA A 274 37.64 -7.76 -8.39
N SER A 275 37.28 -6.56 -8.84
CA SER A 275 37.20 -6.26 -10.27
C SER A 275 38.61 -6.19 -10.87
N GLU A 276 38.74 -6.64 -12.12
CA GLU A 276 39.94 -6.48 -12.92
C GLU A 276 40.13 -5.01 -13.39
N SER A 277 41.25 -4.71 -14.04
CA SER A 277 41.74 -3.34 -14.30
C SER A 277 40.89 -2.45 -15.21
N ALA A 278 39.85 -2.94 -15.88
CA ALA A 278 38.86 -2.08 -16.55
C ALA A 278 37.98 -1.33 -15.54
N GLY A 279 37.75 -1.94 -14.37
CA GLY A 279 36.95 -1.39 -13.28
C GLY A 279 35.44 -1.50 -13.44
N PHE A 280 34.76 -1.31 -12.31
CA PHE A 280 33.31 -1.33 -12.20
C PHE A 280 32.85 -0.13 -11.35
N ASN A 281 32.01 0.71 -11.92
CA ASN A 281 31.39 1.83 -11.23
C ASN A 281 29.96 1.49 -10.84
N PHE A 282 29.62 1.70 -9.57
CA PHE A 282 28.26 1.62 -9.05
C PHE A 282 27.80 2.99 -8.55
N THR A 283 26.80 3.55 -9.22
CA THR A 283 26.27 4.87 -8.91
C THR A 283 24.82 4.77 -8.45
N ILE A 284 24.50 5.46 -7.35
CA ILE A 284 23.13 5.66 -6.88
C ILE A 284 22.87 7.16 -6.88
N ASN A 285 22.05 7.65 -7.80
CA ASN A 285 21.71 9.07 -7.87
C ASN A 285 20.69 9.46 -6.81
N ALA A 286 20.51 10.77 -6.62
CA ALA A 286 19.44 11.29 -5.76
C ALA A 286 18.07 10.73 -6.19
N GLY A 287 17.34 10.17 -5.24
CA GLY A 287 16.06 9.50 -5.48
C GLY A 287 16.15 8.05 -5.98
N GLY A 288 17.36 7.52 -6.23
CA GLY A 288 17.59 6.09 -6.47
C GLY A 288 17.65 5.29 -5.16
N VAL A 289 17.17 4.04 -5.19
CA VAL A 289 17.10 3.17 -4.00
C VAL A 289 17.75 1.82 -4.26
N PHE A 290 18.79 1.49 -3.50
CA PHE A 290 19.35 0.15 -3.42
C PHE A 290 18.93 -0.53 -2.11
N LYS A 291 18.32 -1.71 -2.18
CA LYS A 291 17.80 -2.44 -1.02
C LYS A 291 18.50 -3.79 -0.90
N LEU A 292 18.90 -4.12 0.33
CA LEU A 292 19.72 -5.28 0.65
C LEU A 292 18.92 -6.32 1.44
N GLY A 293 19.04 -7.60 1.07
CA GLY A 293 18.57 -8.72 1.87
C GLY A 293 19.38 -8.94 3.15
N GLU A 294 18.90 -9.82 4.03
CA GLU A 294 19.43 -10.05 5.39
C GLU A 294 20.93 -10.35 5.47
N ASN A 295 21.51 -10.91 4.42
CA ASN A 295 22.90 -11.36 4.43
C ASN A 295 23.77 -10.66 3.37
N ALA A 296 23.28 -9.57 2.77
CA ALA A 296 24.01 -8.85 1.74
C ALA A 296 24.94 -7.80 2.37
N ASP A 297 26.24 -8.10 2.41
CA ASP A 297 27.25 -7.17 2.90
C ASP A 297 27.76 -6.25 1.79
N PHE A 298 27.18 -5.05 1.70
CA PHE A 298 27.61 -4.02 0.75
C PHE A 298 29.00 -3.45 1.07
N ASN A 299 29.36 -3.35 2.35
CA ASN A 299 30.62 -2.74 2.77
C ASN A 299 31.82 -3.63 2.39
N ALA A 300 31.63 -4.95 2.39
CA ALA A 300 32.67 -5.89 1.97
C ALA A 300 33.14 -5.71 0.51
N LEU A 301 32.33 -5.09 -0.36
CA LEU A 301 32.67 -4.93 -1.78
C LEU A 301 33.87 -4.02 -2.04
N GLN A 302 34.11 -3.06 -1.15
CA GLN A 302 35.21 -2.09 -1.27
C GLN A 302 36.51 -2.63 -0.66
N ASN A 303 36.44 -3.69 0.15
CA ASN A 303 37.60 -4.29 0.79
C ASN A 303 38.47 -5.00 -0.26
N ASN A 304 39.74 -4.60 -0.38
CA ASN A 304 40.70 -5.19 -1.31
C ASN A 304 40.25 -5.18 -2.80
N ASN A 305 39.43 -4.20 -3.19
CA ASN A 305 38.89 -4.08 -4.55
C ASN A 305 39.13 -2.66 -5.12
N PRO A 306 40.38 -2.31 -5.49
CA PRO A 306 40.74 -0.95 -5.91
C PRO A 306 40.07 -0.50 -7.21
N ASN A 307 39.52 -1.45 -7.99
CA ASN A 307 38.88 -1.19 -9.27
C ASN A 307 37.34 -1.13 -9.16
N PHE A 308 36.79 -1.14 -7.96
CA PHE A 308 35.36 -0.94 -7.71
C PHE A 308 35.10 0.44 -7.11
N VAL A 309 34.37 1.28 -7.82
CA VAL A 309 34.08 2.67 -7.41
C VAL A 309 32.60 2.80 -7.09
N VAL A 310 32.28 3.36 -5.93
CA VAL A 310 30.90 3.66 -5.52
C VAL A 310 30.69 5.16 -5.45
N GLN A 311 29.62 5.65 -6.07
CA GLN A 311 29.12 7.02 -5.91
C GLN A 311 27.68 6.96 -5.40
N ASN A 312 27.43 7.42 -4.18
CA ASN A 312 26.10 7.33 -3.58
C ASN A 312 25.55 8.71 -3.16
N ASN A 313 24.55 9.19 -3.90
CA ASN A 313 23.72 10.34 -3.59
C ASN A 313 22.26 9.95 -3.30
N GLY A 314 21.94 8.65 -3.28
CA GLY A 314 20.60 8.09 -3.07
C GLY A 314 20.44 7.39 -1.72
N LYS A 315 19.58 6.36 -1.67
CA LYS A 315 19.30 5.58 -0.45
C LYS A 315 19.84 4.15 -0.58
N ILE A 316 20.61 3.70 0.40
CA ILE A 316 20.91 2.29 0.63
C ILE A 316 20.09 1.83 1.84
N LYS A 317 19.20 0.86 1.65
CA LYS A 317 18.37 0.26 2.70
C LYS A 317 18.94 -1.10 3.09
N THR A 318 19.68 -1.16 4.19
CA THR A 318 20.08 -2.42 4.85
C THR A 318 18.85 -3.18 5.35
N HIS A 319 18.99 -4.49 5.55
CA HIS A 319 17.87 -5.32 5.94
C HIS A 319 17.25 -4.86 7.28
N TYR A 320 15.93 -4.96 7.42
CA TYR A 320 15.23 -4.42 8.59
C TYR A 320 15.66 -5.04 9.93
N LEU A 321 16.17 -6.28 9.92
CA LEU A 321 16.66 -6.94 11.14
C LEU A 321 17.96 -6.32 11.67
N GLU A 322 18.75 -5.69 10.82
CA GLU A 322 20.00 -5.02 11.22
C GLU A 322 19.76 -3.63 11.83
N ASN A 323 18.58 -3.05 11.58
CA ASN A 323 18.31 -1.64 11.80
C ASN A 323 17.45 -1.32 13.02
N PHE A 324 17.10 -2.29 13.85
CA PHE A 324 16.26 -2.00 15.02
C PHE A 324 17.06 -1.40 16.18
N PRO A 325 16.67 -0.21 16.66
CA PRO A 325 17.21 0.31 17.91
C PRO A 325 16.88 -0.61 19.09
N ASN A 326 17.69 -0.53 20.14
CA ASN A 326 17.42 -1.25 21.37
C ASN A 326 16.11 -0.76 22.05
N LYS A 327 15.62 -1.53 23.02
CA LYS A 327 14.38 -1.25 23.77
C LYS A 327 14.34 0.18 24.31
N ALA A 328 15.40 0.63 24.98
CA ALA A 328 15.43 1.94 25.62
C ALA A 328 15.30 3.08 24.60
N THR A 329 15.96 2.95 23.45
CA THR A 329 15.87 3.95 22.38
C THR A 329 14.46 4.05 21.81
N ILE A 330 13.78 2.93 21.55
CA ILE A 330 12.39 2.94 21.08
C ILE A 330 11.47 3.55 22.14
N THR A 331 11.64 3.19 23.42
CA THR A 331 10.85 3.77 24.51
C THR A 331 11.00 5.29 24.55
N ASN A 332 12.23 5.80 24.52
CA ASN A 332 12.51 7.24 24.58
C ASN A 332 11.89 8.00 23.41
N LYS A 333 11.97 7.43 22.20
CA LYS A 333 11.34 7.97 20.99
C LYS A 333 9.83 8.10 21.12
N ILE A 334 9.15 7.07 21.61
CA ILE A 334 7.70 7.11 21.83
C ILE A 334 7.36 8.07 22.98
N ASP A 335 8.12 8.04 24.07
CA ASP A 335 7.92 8.90 25.25
C ASP A 335 7.99 10.39 24.93
N GLN A 336 8.89 10.78 24.02
CA GLN A 336 9.09 12.16 23.60
C GLN A 336 7.80 12.81 23.06
N PHE A 337 6.91 12.01 22.47
CA PHE A 337 5.70 12.46 21.80
C PHE A 337 4.41 11.99 22.49
N ASP A 338 4.52 11.39 23.69
CA ASP A 338 3.37 10.87 24.43
C ASP A 338 2.66 12.01 25.19
N PRO A 339 1.39 12.35 24.86
CA PRO A 339 0.67 13.42 25.55
C PRO A 339 0.41 13.11 27.03
N ASN A 340 0.39 11.84 27.45
CA ASN A 340 0.31 11.49 28.87
C ASN A 340 1.59 11.88 29.64
N LYS A 341 2.66 12.22 28.94
CA LYS A 341 3.92 12.75 29.49
C LYS A 341 4.07 14.27 29.28
N GLY A 342 3.01 14.95 28.84
CA GLY A 342 2.98 16.41 28.71
C GLY A 342 3.36 16.95 27.33
N PHE A 343 3.46 16.09 26.29
CA PHE A 343 3.65 16.55 24.92
C PHE A 343 2.36 17.17 24.34
N ASP A 344 2.46 18.31 23.67
CA ASP A 344 1.35 18.91 22.92
C ASP A 344 1.16 18.17 21.59
N ALA A 345 0.18 17.26 21.57
CA ALA A 345 -0.15 16.46 20.40
C ALA A 345 -1.23 17.09 19.50
N SER A 346 -1.57 18.37 19.62
CA SER A 346 -2.69 18.98 18.86
C SER A 346 -2.62 18.81 17.34
N GLN A 347 -1.42 18.66 16.78
CA GLN A 347 -1.17 18.32 15.37
C GLN A 347 -1.77 16.97 14.92
N ILE A 348 -2.02 16.03 15.84
CA ILE A 348 -2.55 14.70 15.51
C ILE A 348 -3.97 14.73 14.94
N LYS A 349 -4.68 15.87 14.97
CA LYS A 349 -6.00 16.03 14.32
C LYS A 349 -5.98 15.77 12.81
N ASP A 350 -4.83 15.98 12.18
CA ASP A 350 -4.61 15.76 10.76
C ASP A 350 -4.06 14.35 10.46
N VAL A 351 -3.74 13.55 11.50
CA VAL A 351 -3.17 12.19 11.40
C VAL A 351 -4.17 11.13 11.86
N PHE A 352 -4.70 11.29 13.08
CA PHE A 352 -5.65 10.35 13.68
C PHE A 352 -7.06 10.65 13.17
N GLY A 353 -7.65 9.63 12.57
CA GLY A 353 -9.00 9.64 12.05
C GLY A 353 -9.70 8.34 12.35
N SER A 354 -10.83 8.13 11.69
CA SER A 354 -11.58 6.89 11.78
C SER A 354 -12.18 6.52 10.44
N SER A 355 -12.42 5.22 10.31
CA SER A 355 -13.28 4.71 9.26
C SER A 355 -14.75 5.06 9.57
N HIS A 356 -15.55 5.24 8.54
CA HIS A 356 -17.01 5.24 8.64
C HIS A 356 -17.56 4.29 7.58
N ILE A 357 -17.64 3.01 7.96
CA ILE A 357 -17.95 1.91 7.01
C ILE A 357 -18.75 0.81 7.72
N ALA A 358 -19.90 0.44 7.16
CA ALA A 358 -20.65 -0.77 7.51
C ALA A 358 -21.11 -0.92 8.98
N GLY A 359 -21.25 0.19 9.72
CA GLY A 359 -21.75 0.13 11.10
C GLY A 359 -23.21 -0.33 11.20
N TRP A 360 -23.60 -0.82 12.38
CA TRP A 360 -24.89 -1.49 12.62
C TRP A 360 -25.96 -0.62 13.31
N TYR A 361 -25.72 0.68 13.47
CA TYR A 361 -26.69 1.62 14.04
C TYR A 361 -26.55 3.01 13.44
N ASN A 362 -27.65 3.75 13.44
CA ASN A 362 -27.73 5.18 13.13
C ASN A 362 -28.60 5.88 14.19
N PHE A 363 -28.54 7.21 14.24
CA PHE A 363 -29.26 8.02 15.22
C PHE A 363 -30.37 8.88 14.58
N THR A 364 -30.37 9.01 13.26
CA THR A 364 -31.31 9.88 12.53
C THR A 364 -31.79 9.24 11.24
N VAL A 365 -32.81 9.83 10.61
CA VAL A 365 -33.27 9.43 9.25
C VAL A 365 -32.38 9.98 8.12
N ARG A 366 -31.26 10.63 8.46
CA ARG A 366 -30.32 11.14 7.48
C ARG A 366 -29.55 9.98 6.84
N PRO A 367 -29.17 10.06 5.55
CA PRO A 367 -28.36 9.02 4.93
C PRO A 367 -27.10 8.72 5.74
N TYR A 368 -26.88 7.45 6.10
CA TYR A 368 -25.85 6.97 7.05
C TYR A 368 -24.46 7.60 6.86
N LEU A 369 -23.94 7.60 5.63
CA LEU A 369 -22.69 8.30 5.28
C LEU A 369 -22.71 9.76 5.76
N LEU A 370 -23.76 10.52 5.45
CA LEU A 370 -23.84 11.95 5.77
C LEU A 370 -24.07 12.22 7.26
N GLU A 371 -24.83 11.36 7.96
CA GLU A 371 -25.00 11.43 9.40
C GLU A 371 -23.65 11.25 10.11
N GLY A 372 -22.92 10.19 9.77
CA GLY A 372 -21.61 9.95 10.35
C GLY A 372 -20.65 11.11 10.08
N LEU A 373 -20.71 11.75 8.90
CA LEU A 373 -19.89 12.93 8.61
C LEU A 373 -20.28 14.19 9.39
N ASP A 374 -21.53 14.29 9.86
CA ASP A 374 -21.93 15.37 10.77
C ASP A 374 -21.36 15.12 12.16
N LYS A 375 -21.42 13.87 12.64
CA LYS A 375 -20.72 13.45 13.86
C LYS A 375 -19.21 13.55 13.76
N TYR A 376 -18.64 13.32 12.58
CA TYR A 376 -17.21 13.47 12.35
C TYR A 376 -16.71 14.91 12.55
N LYS A 377 -17.56 15.90 12.22
CA LYS A 377 -17.28 17.30 12.49
C LYS A 377 -17.23 17.59 13.99
N GLU A 378 -18.07 16.93 14.79
CA GLU A 378 -18.04 17.00 16.26
C GLU A 378 -16.77 16.32 16.82
N PHE A 379 -16.36 15.20 16.24
CA PHE A 379 -15.13 14.51 16.61
C PHE A 379 -13.92 15.43 16.42
N GLY A 380 -13.79 16.09 15.26
CA GLY A 380 -12.79 17.14 15.03
C GLY A 380 -11.55 16.69 14.25
N ALA A 381 -11.39 15.39 13.98
CA ALA A 381 -10.39 14.89 13.03
C ALA A 381 -10.63 15.41 11.61
N THR A 382 -9.56 15.59 10.85
CA THR A 382 -9.63 16.02 9.45
C THR A 382 -9.33 14.90 8.46
N SER A 383 -8.89 13.74 8.93
CA SER A 383 -8.61 12.56 8.09
C SER A 383 -9.71 11.53 8.28
N VAL A 384 -10.34 11.01 7.22
CA VAL A 384 -11.43 10.00 7.30
C VAL A 384 -11.19 8.86 6.32
N LYS A 385 -11.55 7.63 6.69
CA LYS A 385 -11.56 6.47 5.79
C LYS A 385 -12.99 6.03 5.46
N THR A 386 -13.28 5.84 4.18
CA THR A 386 -14.61 5.52 3.64
C THR A 386 -14.51 4.47 2.52
N THR A 387 -15.64 4.06 1.95
CA THR A 387 -15.70 3.10 0.82
C THR A 387 -16.05 3.81 -0.48
N LEU A 388 -15.37 3.44 -1.57
CA LEU A 388 -15.68 3.85 -2.94
C LEU A 388 -15.56 2.61 -3.84
N SER A 389 -16.69 2.00 -4.19
CA SER A 389 -16.69 0.74 -4.91
C SER A 389 -17.64 0.75 -6.11
N ALA A 390 -17.12 0.30 -7.26
CA ALA A 390 -17.92 0.00 -8.44
C ALA A 390 -18.50 -1.42 -8.42
N GLN A 391 -18.14 -2.26 -7.44
CA GLN A 391 -18.72 -3.59 -7.30
C GLN A 391 -20.17 -3.45 -6.78
N ASN A 392 -21.10 -4.08 -7.51
CA ASN A 392 -22.53 -4.02 -7.20
C ASN A 392 -22.82 -4.43 -5.75
N GLY A 393 -23.69 -3.69 -5.07
CA GLY A 393 -24.08 -3.92 -3.68
C GLY A 393 -23.06 -3.50 -2.62
N ARG A 394 -21.78 -3.25 -2.96
CA ARG A 394 -20.76 -2.86 -1.96
C ARG A 394 -21.05 -1.51 -1.31
N MET A 395 -21.49 -0.52 -2.09
CA MET A 395 -21.85 0.79 -1.55
C MET A 395 -23.05 0.70 -0.59
N PHE A 396 -24.04 -0.12 -0.92
CA PHE A 396 -25.15 -0.43 0.00
C PHE A 396 -24.66 -1.12 1.27
N ASN A 397 -23.83 -2.16 1.16
CA ASN A 397 -23.31 -2.88 2.33
C ASN A 397 -22.49 -1.97 3.28
N ALA A 398 -21.78 -0.98 2.74
CA ALA A 398 -21.03 -0.01 3.51
C ALA A 398 -21.93 1.10 4.12
N TYR A 399 -22.99 1.49 3.41
CA TYR A 399 -23.84 2.64 3.75
C TYR A 399 -25.33 2.28 3.53
N HIS A 400 -25.87 1.41 4.39
CA HIS A 400 -27.20 0.83 4.20
C HIS A 400 -28.33 1.71 4.76
N PHE A 401 -28.16 2.33 5.93
CA PHE A 401 -29.24 3.15 6.51
C PHE A 401 -29.58 4.41 5.71
N ASN A 402 -30.87 4.56 5.41
CA ASN A 402 -31.46 5.76 4.79
C ASN A 402 -30.78 6.17 3.47
N HIS A 403 -30.22 5.20 2.74
CA HIS A 403 -29.51 5.42 1.49
C HIS A 403 -30.22 4.74 0.32
N ASN A 404 -29.93 5.23 -0.89
CA ASN A 404 -30.26 4.53 -2.12
C ASN A 404 -29.05 4.58 -3.05
N TRP A 405 -28.47 3.42 -3.31
CA TRP A 405 -27.25 3.27 -4.13
C TRP A 405 -27.59 2.58 -5.45
N PRO A 406 -27.31 3.24 -6.60
CA PRO A 406 -27.39 2.57 -7.88
C PRO A 406 -26.22 1.61 -8.08
N ASN A 407 -26.31 0.76 -9.10
CA ASN A 407 -25.13 0.10 -9.65
C ASN A 407 -24.32 1.10 -10.46
N PHE A 408 -22.99 1.04 -10.34
CA PHE A 408 -22.06 1.92 -11.05
C PHE A 408 -21.30 1.11 -12.10
N ALA A 409 -20.99 1.68 -13.26
CA ALA A 409 -20.19 1.00 -14.27
C ALA A 409 -18.70 0.96 -13.89
N ASN A 410 -18.17 2.08 -13.37
CA ASN A 410 -16.76 2.31 -13.08
C ASN A 410 -16.58 3.21 -11.83
N LEU A 411 -15.34 3.37 -11.37
CA LEU A 411 -15.03 4.16 -10.17
C LEU A 411 -15.38 5.65 -10.28
N LYS A 412 -15.25 6.25 -11.48
CA LYS A 412 -15.56 7.67 -11.71
C LYS A 412 -17.04 7.96 -11.44
N GLU A 413 -17.94 7.10 -11.90
CA GLU A 413 -19.38 7.25 -11.63
C GLU A 413 -19.73 7.18 -10.14
N VAL A 414 -19.01 6.35 -9.37
CA VAL A 414 -19.18 6.29 -7.90
C VAL A 414 -18.82 7.64 -7.28
N ALA A 415 -17.68 8.22 -7.70
CA ALA A 415 -17.20 9.51 -7.20
C ALA A 415 -18.11 10.70 -7.58
N GLN A 416 -18.80 10.61 -8.72
CA GLN A 416 -19.76 11.61 -9.19
C GLN A 416 -21.12 11.52 -8.47
N ASN A 417 -21.39 10.45 -7.72
CA ASN A 417 -22.63 10.33 -6.99
C ASN A 417 -22.76 11.45 -5.95
N LYS A 418 -23.96 12.02 -5.80
CA LYS A 418 -24.26 13.15 -4.90
C LYS A 418 -23.79 12.95 -3.46
N TYR A 419 -23.77 11.73 -2.94
CA TYR A 419 -23.32 11.46 -1.58
C TYR A 419 -21.80 11.55 -1.43
N LEU A 420 -21.05 11.11 -2.44
CA LEU A 420 -19.58 11.20 -2.47
C LEU A 420 -19.15 12.64 -2.77
N ASP A 421 -19.82 13.32 -3.70
CA ASP A 421 -19.62 14.75 -3.94
C ASP A 421 -19.83 15.58 -2.65
N SER A 422 -20.90 15.27 -1.89
CA SER A 422 -21.14 15.90 -0.60
C SER A 422 -20.04 15.61 0.43
N LEU A 423 -19.45 14.41 0.42
CA LEU A 423 -18.30 14.06 1.27
C LEU A 423 -17.07 14.89 0.88
N PHE A 424 -16.73 14.93 -0.41
CA PHE A 424 -15.51 15.58 -0.90
C PHE A 424 -15.52 17.09 -0.73
N LYS A 425 -16.70 17.73 -0.80
CA LYS A 425 -16.86 19.18 -0.59
C LYS A 425 -16.75 19.64 0.87
N ARG A 426 -16.74 18.73 1.85
CA ARG A 426 -16.67 19.12 3.28
C ARG A 426 -15.32 19.77 3.61
N THR A 427 -15.31 21.03 3.97
CA THR A 427 -14.08 21.81 4.22
C THR A 427 -13.33 21.43 5.49
N HIS A 428 -14.00 20.81 6.48
CA HIS A 428 -13.36 20.35 7.72
C HIS A 428 -12.57 19.04 7.55
N ILE A 429 -12.84 18.28 6.49
CA ILE A 429 -12.09 17.08 6.14
C ILE A 429 -10.99 17.50 5.19
N LYS A 430 -9.73 17.15 5.47
CA LYS A 430 -8.59 17.39 4.58
C LYS A 430 -8.18 16.12 3.85
N THR A 431 -8.19 14.97 4.53
CA THR A 431 -7.77 13.71 3.95
C THR A 431 -8.93 12.73 3.84
N HIS A 432 -9.12 12.15 2.66
CA HIS A 432 -10.07 11.10 2.40
C HIS A 432 -9.34 9.84 1.95
N THR A 433 -9.36 8.79 2.75
CA THR A 433 -8.91 7.46 2.33
C THR A 433 -10.11 6.61 1.90
N PHE A 434 -9.95 5.83 0.83
CA PHE A 434 -10.99 5.00 0.27
C PHE A 434 -10.57 3.55 0.17
N TRP A 435 -11.40 2.65 0.70
CA TRP A 435 -11.47 1.30 0.17
C TRP A 435 -12.00 1.36 -1.26
N THR A 436 -11.07 1.22 -2.21
CA THR A 436 -11.29 1.41 -3.65
C THR A 436 -11.35 0.06 -4.35
N VAL A 437 -12.53 -0.30 -4.85
CA VAL A 437 -12.79 -1.63 -5.44
C VAL A 437 -13.45 -1.50 -6.80
N THR A 438 -12.77 -2.01 -7.82
CA THR A 438 -13.26 -2.19 -9.18
C THR A 438 -14.01 -3.52 -9.32
N LYS A 439 -14.83 -3.67 -10.36
CA LYS A 439 -15.62 -4.90 -10.59
C LYS A 439 -14.77 -6.14 -10.87
N LYS A 440 -13.68 -5.97 -11.62
CA LYS A 440 -12.83 -7.07 -12.11
C LYS A 440 -11.58 -7.28 -11.25
N GLN A 441 -11.52 -6.66 -10.06
CA GLN A 441 -10.33 -6.71 -9.21
C GLN A 441 -9.80 -8.13 -9.01
N SER A 442 -10.66 -9.13 -8.83
CA SER A 442 -10.23 -10.50 -8.51
C SER A 442 -9.58 -11.27 -9.67
N ASP A 443 -9.59 -10.74 -10.90
CA ASP A 443 -8.98 -11.41 -12.07
C ASP A 443 -7.47 -11.61 -11.90
N TYR A 444 -6.79 -10.84 -11.05
CA TYR A 444 -5.36 -11.03 -10.77
C TYR A 444 -5.02 -12.43 -10.28
N LYS A 445 -5.98 -13.15 -9.69
CA LYS A 445 -5.81 -14.53 -9.22
C LYS A 445 -5.54 -15.51 -10.35
N GLN A 446 -5.88 -15.14 -11.58
CA GLN A 446 -5.55 -15.93 -12.76
C GLN A 446 -4.09 -15.76 -13.20
N GLY A 447 -3.30 -14.87 -12.58
CA GLY A 447 -1.90 -14.64 -12.91
C GLY A 447 -1.66 -13.50 -13.90
N PRO A 448 -0.39 -13.07 -14.06
CA PRO A 448 0.01 -11.91 -14.86
C PRO A 448 -0.06 -12.14 -16.38
N ASP A 449 -0.15 -13.40 -16.82
CA ASP A 449 -0.15 -13.89 -18.20
C ASP A 449 -1.56 -14.01 -18.80
N PHE A 450 -2.62 -13.81 -18.03
CA PHE A 450 -4.00 -13.79 -18.52
C PHE A 450 -4.65 -12.43 -18.29
N LYS A 451 -5.86 -12.23 -18.85
CA LYS A 451 -6.72 -11.06 -18.57
C LYS A 451 -6.00 -9.71 -18.71
N HIS A 452 -5.17 -9.56 -19.74
CA HIS A 452 -4.39 -8.34 -19.98
C HIS A 452 -5.26 -7.09 -20.05
N ASP A 453 -6.47 -7.20 -20.61
CA ASP A 453 -7.48 -6.15 -20.66
C ASP A 453 -7.94 -5.69 -19.28
N THR A 454 -8.10 -6.59 -18.32
CA THR A 454 -8.47 -6.21 -16.96
C THR A 454 -7.40 -5.33 -16.33
N TYR A 455 -6.11 -5.61 -16.53
CA TYR A 455 -5.04 -4.75 -16.01
C TYR A 455 -5.03 -3.36 -16.66
N LEU A 456 -5.31 -3.28 -17.97
CA LEU A 456 -5.45 -2.01 -18.68
C LEU A 456 -6.67 -1.22 -18.20
N ASP A 457 -7.78 -1.91 -17.95
CA ASP A 457 -9.00 -1.33 -17.38
C ASP A 457 -8.77 -0.82 -15.94
N GLU A 458 -8.03 -1.56 -15.10
CA GLU A 458 -7.64 -1.10 -13.76
C GLU A 458 -6.81 0.19 -13.82
N GLU A 459 -5.83 0.27 -14.73
CA GLU A 459 -5.07 1.50 -14.92
C GLU A 459 -5.99 2.66 -15.36
N GLN A 460 -6.87 2.41 -16.32
CA GLN A 460 -7.77 3.43 -16.87
C GLN A 460 -8.78 3.93 -15.83
N GLN A 461 -9.38 3.04 -15.03
CA GLN A 461 -10.32 3.43 -13.98
C GLN A 461 -9.66 4.30 -12.90
N PHE A 462 -8.41 4.01 -12.52
CA PHE A 462 -7.68 4.84 -11.55
C PHE A 462 -7.24 6.18 -12.16
N TYR A 463 -6.90 6.21 -13.45
CA TYR A 463 -6.69 7.46 -14.18
C TYR A 463 -7.96 8.32 -14.18
N ASP A 464 -9.11 7.76 -14.59
CA ASP A 464 -10.37 8.50 -14.73
C ASP A 464 -10.89 9.01 -13.38
N LEU A 465 -10.76 8.20 -12.32
CA LEU A 465 -11.09 8.61 -10.96
C LEU A 465 -10.18 9.75 -10.49
N THR A 466 -8.87 9.61 -10.65
CA THR A 466 -7.89 10.62 -10.23
C THR A 466 -8.11 11.93 -10.97
N LYS A 467 -8.29 11.86 -12.29
CA LYS A 467 -8.59 13.00 -13.15
C LYS A 467 -9.85 13.71 -12.68
N HIS A 468 -10.94 12.99 -12.46
CA HIS A 468 -12.18 13.59 -11.94
C HIS A 468 -11.97 14.31 -10.60
N LEU A 469 -11.24 13.70 -9.65
CA LEU A 469 -10.97 14.30 -8.35
C LEU A 469 -10.14 15.59 -8.47
N LEU A 470 -9.10 15.59 -9.32
CA LEU A 470 -8.23 16.75 -9.52
C LEU A 470 -8.91 17.85 -10.34
N GLU A 471 -9.72 17.52 -11.34
CA GLU A 471 -10.51 18.49 -12.10
C GLU A 471 -11.57 19.17 -11.23
N THR A 472 -12.28 18.39 -10.42
CA THR A 472 -13.46 18.88 -9.68
C THR A 472 -13.07 19.55 -8.36
N TYR A 473 -12.07 19.00 -7.66
CA TYR A 473 -11.69 19.44 -6.32
C TYR A 473 -10.27 20.00 -6.25
N GLY A 474 -9.57 20.15 -7.39
CA GLY A 474 -8.17 20.54 -7.44
C GLY A 474 -7.82 21.88 -6.79
N ALA A 475 -8.79 22.80 -6.70
CA ALA A 475 -8.61 24.08 -6.02
C ALA A 475 -8.66 23.99 -4.48
N LEU A 476 -9.15 22.87 -3.93
CA LEU A 476 -9.30 22.65 -2.49
C LEU A 476 -8.00 22.10 -1.88
N ASP A 477 -7.78 22.37 -0.59
CA ASP A 477 -6.71 21.75 0.20
C ASP A 477 -7.16 20.35 0.65
N LYS A 478 -7.01 19.37 -0.25
CA LYS A 478 -7.51 18.01 -0.08
C LYS A 478 -6.45 16.97 -0.42
N LYS A 479 -6.45 15.88 0.32
CA LYS A 479 -5.69 14.66 0.01
C LYS A 479 -6.69 13.53 -0.19
N PHE A 480 -6.58 12.82 -1.30
CA PHE A 480 -7.35 11.62 -1.59
C PHE A 480 -6.39 10.44 -1.62
N VAL A 481 -6.70 9.36 -0.92
CA VAL A 481 -5.84 8.17 -0.83
C VAL A 481 -6.68 6.96 -1.23
N PHE A 482 -6.33 6.31 -2.34
CA PHE A 482 -6.92 5.02 -2.69
C PHE A 482 -6.23 3.92 -1.91
N GLN A 483 -6.99 2.92 -1.48
CA GLN A 483 -6.51 1.79 -0.72
C GLN A 483 -7.29 0.52 -1.09
N ASN A 484 -6.64 -0.64 -1.14
CA ASN A 484 -7.35 -1.92 -1.19
C ASN A 484 -7.89 -2.33 0.20
N TRP A 485 -8.68 -3.40 0.24
CA TRP A 485 -9.04 -4.11 1.47
C TRP A 485 -7.90 -5.08 1.82
N GLU A 486 -7.41 -5.08 3.07
CA GLU A 486 -6.62 -6.14 3.72
C GLU A 486 -5.98 -7.15 2.74
N GLY A 487 -4.87 -6.76 2.12
CA GLY A 487 -4.35 -7.44 0.93
C GLY A 487 -3.97 -8.91 1.15
N ASP A 488 -3.54 -9.30 2.34
CA ASP A 488 -3.24 -10.71 2.61
C ASP A 488 -4.51 -11.55 2.59
N TRP A 489 -5.66 -11.01 3.00
CA TRP A 489 -6.95 -11.69 2.85
C TRP A 489 -7.45 -11.73 1.41
N MET A 490 -7.15 -10.70 0.61
CA MET A 490 -7.36 -10.80 -0.84
C MET A 490 -6.56 -11.98 -1.42
N LEU A 491 -5.29 -12.09 -1.01
CA LEU A 491 -4.33 -13.09 -1.48
C LEU A 491 -4.71 -14.53 -1.06
N ARG A 492 -4.98 -14.77 0.22
CA ARG A 492 -5.17 -16.12 0.78
C ARG A 492 -6.61 -16.51 1.12
N GLY A 493 -7.54 -15.56 1.10
CA GLY A 493 -8.89 -15.72 1.63
C GLY A 493 -8.96 -15.45 3.13
N GLN A 494 -10.08 -14.87 3.59
CA GLN A 494 -10.29 -14.55 4.99
C GLN A 494 -10.26 -15.81 5.86
N GLY A 495 -9.55 -15.76 6.99
CA GLY A 495 -9.46 -16.87 7.96
C GLY A 495 -8.48 -17.99 7.57
N VAL A 496 -7.92 -17.99 6.36
CA VAL A 496 -6.92 -18.98 5.93
C VAL A 496 -5.56 -18.66 6.54
N SER A 497 -4.93 -19.64 7.21
CA SER A 497 -3.69 -19.45 7.98
C SER A 497 -2.52 -20.25 7.40
N TRP A 498 -1.90 -19.72 6.33
CA TRP A 498 -0.70 -20.29 5.72
C TRP A 498 0.49 -20.38 6.68
N GLU A 499 0.58 -19.41 7.59
CA GLU A 499 1.66 -19.32 8.58
C GLU A 499 1.70 -20.51 9.56
N ASN A 500 0.54 -21.11 9.82
CA ASN A 500 0.39 -22.26 10.70
C ASN A 500 0.24 -23.58 9.92
N ASN A 501 -0.26 -23.52 8.69
CA ASN A 501 -0.41 -24.68 7.82
C ASN A 501 0.05 -24.36 6.39
N PRO A 502 1.34 -24.57 6.07
CA PRO A 502 1.88 -24.32 4.74
C PRO A 502 1.25 -25.16 3.61
N SER A 503 0.60 -26.30 3.92
CA SER A 503 -0.10 -27.10 2.91
C SER A 503 -1.32 -26.41 2.29
N LEU A 504 -1.79 -25.31 2.89
CA LEU A 504 -2.86 -24.47 2.35
C LEU A 504 -2.37 -23.47 1.30
N ILE A 505 -1.06 -23.35 1.09
CA ILE A 505 -0.49 -22.49 0.05
C ILE A 505 -0.72 -23.19 -1.30
N PRO A 506 -1.44 -22.57 -2.25
CA PRO A 506 -1.73 -23.19 -3.53
C PRO A 506 -0.47 -23.25 -4.42
N ASP A 507 -0.38 -24.26 -5.29
CA ASP A 507 0.70 -24.40 -6.28
C ASP A 507 0.82 -23.18 -7.21
N THR A 508 -0.28 -22.44 -7.40
CA THR A 508 -0.35 -21.21 -8.22
C THR A 508 0.14 -19.95 -7.49
N ILE A 509 0.68 -20.04 -6.29
CA ILE A 509 1.00 -18.87 -5.46
C ILE A 509 1.90 -17.86 -6.16
N ASP A 510 2.94 -18.31 -6.86
CA ASP A 510 3.84 -17.43 -7.60
C ASP A 510 3.11 -16.62 -8.67
N TRP A 511 2.24 -17.27 -9.45
CA TRP A 511 1.41 -16.61 -10.46
C TRP A 511 0.44 -15.61 -9.81
N THR A 512 -0.16 -15.99 -8.68
CA THR A 512 -1.11 -15.12 -7.96
C THR A 512 -0.41 -13.87 -7.40
N LEU A 513 0.80 -14.02 -6.84
CA LEU A 513 1.61 -12.92 -6.34
C LEU A 513 2.00 -11.94 -7.45
N GLU A 514 2.49 -12.45 -8.59
CA GLU A 514 2.84 -11.62 -9.74
C GLU A 514 1.62 -10.94 -10.35
N GLY A 515 0.49 -11.64 -10.43
CA GLY A 515 -0.78 -11.07 -10.87
C GLY A 515 -1.23 -9.92 -9.96
N MET A 516 -1.13 -10.10 -8.64
CA MET A 516 -1.48 -9.06 -7.65
C MET A 516 -0.53 -7.86 -7.72
N ALA A 517 0.77 -8.10 -7.91
CA ALA A 517 1.74 -7.03 -8.10
C ALA A 517 1.45 -6.23 -9.38
N ARG A 518 1.12 -6.91 -10.49
CA ARG A 518 0.70 -6.28 -11.74
C ARG A 518 -0.55 -5.43 -11.59
N LEU A 519 -1.55 -5.91 -10.84
CA LEU A 519 -2.75 -5.13 -10.51
C LEU A 519 -2.38 -3.81 -9.81
N PHE A 520 -1.56 -3.88 -8.75
CA PHE A 520 -1.21 -2.69 -7.99
C PHE A 520 -0.30 -1.73 -8.74
N ARG A 521 0.63 -2.24 -9.57
CA ARG A 521 1.38 -1.39 -10.50
C ARG A 521 0.41 -0.62 -11.40
N ALA A 522 -0.57 -1.29 -12.02
CA ALA A 522 -1.52 -0.67 -12.95
C ALA A 522 -2.28 0.50 -12.30
N ARG A 523 -2.74 0.31 -11.07
CA ARG A 523 -3.44 1.34 -10.28
C ARG A 523 -2.55 2.54 -9.94
N GLN A 524 -1.32 2.29 -9.52
CA GLN A 524 -0.33 3.35 -9.27
C GLN A 524 -0.06 4.14 -10.56
N ARG A 525 0.13 3.46 -11.70
CA ARG A 525 0.39 4.10 -12.98
C ARG A 525 -0.78 4.96 -13.44
N GLY A 526 -2.01 4.48 -13.33
CA GLY A 526 -3.22 5.26 -13.65
C GLY A 526 -3.30 6.54 -12.82
N THR A 527 -3.04 6.41 -11.51
CA THR A 527 -2.98 7.54 -10.58
C THR A 527 -1.88 8.54 -10.97
N GLU A 528 -0.66 8.07 -11.23
CA GLU A 528 0.47 8.92 -11.65
C GLU A 528 0.21 9.67 -12.95
N ARG A 529 -0.33 8.99 -13.97
CA ARG A 529 -0.65 9.58 -15.26
C ARG A 529 -1.54 10.81 -15.10
N ALA A 530 -2.66 10.65 -14.38
CA ALA A 530 -3.56 11.77 -14.13
C ALA A 530 -2.90 12.87 -13.28
N ARG A 531 -2.14 12.53 -12.23
CA ARG A 531 -1.45 13.56 -11.42
C ARG A 531 -0.47 14.41 -12.22
N ASN A 532 0.23 13.82 -13.20
CA ASN A 532 1.19 14.54 -14.03
C ASN A 532 0.49 15.59 -14.93
N GLU A 533 -0.74 15.34 -15.36
CA GLU A 533 -1.57 16.30 -16.11
C GLU A 533 -2.06 17.48 -15.24
N TYR A 534 -2.13 17.28 -13.91
CA TYR A 534 -2.69 18.23 -12.95
C TYR A 534 -1.66 18.68 -11.90
N ALA A 535 -0.40 18.90 -12.32
CA ALA A 535 0.71 19.21 -11.41
C ALA A 535 0.49 20.49 -10.55
N THR A 536 -0.32 21.45 -11.03
CA THR A 536 -0.63 22.70 -10.32
C THR A 536 -1.79 22.59 -9.33
N SER A 537 -2.48 21.45 -9.28
CA SER A 537 -3.59 21.22 -8.34
C SER A 537 -3.12 21.33 -6.89
N LYS A 538 -3.90 22.03 -6.06
CA LYS A 538 -3.71 22.05 -4.60
C LYS A 538 -4.11 20.71 -4.00
N ALA A 539 -5.23 20.14 -4.46
CA ALA A 539 -5.60 18.80 -4.06
C ALA A 539 -4.58 17.78 -4.58
N LYS A 540 -4.31 16.77 -3.75
CA LYS A 540 -3.37 15.68 -4.05
C LYS A 540 -4.10 14.34 -4.01
N VAL A 541 -3.68 13.43 -4.87
CA VAL A 541 -4.20 12.06 -4.92
C VAL A 541 -3.02 11.10 -4.74
N TYR A 542 -3.20 10.05 -3.95
CA TYR A 542 -2.20 9.05 -3.63
C TYR A 542 -2.79 7.65 -3.76
N TYR A 543 -1.93 6.68 -4.04
CA TYR A 543 -2.30 5.27 -4.02
C TYR A 543 -1.52 4.53 -2.90
N ALA A 544 -2.25 3.76 -2.10
CA ALA A 544 -1.73 2.98 -0.99
C ALA A 544 -2.06 1.48 -1.18
N ILE A 545 -1.10 0.62 -0.84
CA ILE A 545 -1.32 -0.83 -0.79
C ILE A 545 -1.47 -1.25 0.67
N GLU A 546 -2.64 -1.80 1.03
CA GLU A 546 -2.91 -2.33 2.36
C GLU A 546 -2.50 -3.80 2.49
N PHE A 547 -1.74 -4.11 3.55
CA PHE A 547 -1.46 -5.47 4.03
C PHE A 547 -2.01 -5.65 5.44
N ASN A 548 -2.15 -6.89 5.89
CA ASN A 548 -2.76 -7.21 7.19
C ASN A 548 -2.14 -8.43 7.87
N LYS A 549 -1.07 -9.00 7.31
CA LYS A 549 -0.26 -10.05 7.94
C LYS A 549 1.20 -9.64 7.98
N LEU A 550 1.70 -9.36 9.18
CA LEU A 550 3.10 -9.13 9.47
C LEU A 550 3.58 -10.04 10.58
N TRP A 551 2.97 -9.98 11.76
CA TRP A 551 3.44 -10.68 12.96
C TRP A 551 2.68 -12.00 13.16
N MET A 552 3.42 -13.05 13.49
CA MET A 552 2.85 -14.32 13.92
C MET A 552 3.54 -14.81 15.20
N LEU A 553 2.89 -15.75 15.90
CA LEU A 553 3.47 -16.43 17.06
C LEU A 553 3.92 -17.83 16.60
N LYS A 554 5.21 -18.15 16.74
CA LYS A 554 5.79 -19.46 16.46
C LYS A 554 6.61 -19.91 17.65
N ASN A 555 6.26 -21.05 18.24
CA ASN A 555 6.96 -21.62 19.40
C ASN A 555 7.18 -20.60 20.55
N GLY A 556 6.16 -19.80 20.86
CA GLY A 556 6.23 -18.76 21.89
C GLY A 556 6.93 -17.45 21.49
N ASN A 557 7.56 -17.40 20.31
CA ASN A 557 8.27 -16.23 19.81
C ASN A 557 7.47 -15.48 18.74
N ARG A 558 7.51 -14.14 18.80
CA ARG A 558 6.93 -13.29 17.76
C ARG A 558 7.93 -13.12 16.62
N ILE A 559 7.56 -13.58 15.44
CA ILE A 559 8.35 -13.47 14.21
C ILE A 559 7.51 -12.86 13.09
N THR A 560 8.16 -12.35 12.06
CA THR A 560 7.49 -11.84 10.86
C THR A 560 7.08 -12.97 9.91
N MET A 561 6.11 -12.73 9.02
CA MET A 561 5.77 -13.64 7.92
C MET A 561 6.98 -14.00 7.06
N MET A 562 7.86 -13.01 6.80
CA MET A 562 9.07 -13.17 6.00
C MET A 562 10.08 -14.09 6.69
N GLN A 563 10.29 -13.96 8.00
CA GLN A 563 11.13 -14.88 8.77
C GLN A 563 10.57 -16.31 8.81
N ASN A 564 9.25 -16.47 8.70
CA ASN A 564 8.61 -17.78 8.60
C ASN A 564 8.59 -18.33 7.15
N ASN A 565 9.15 -17.61 6.18
CA ASN A 565 9.04 -17.91 4.75
C ASN A 565 7.59 -18.13 4.29
N THR A 566 6.65 -17.36 4.86
CA THR A 566 5.24 -17.40 4.50
C THR A 566 4.96 -16.30 3.47
N PRO A 567 4.40 -16.63 2.28
CA PRO A 567 4.02 -15.64 1.30
C PRO A 567 3.11 -14.56 1.90
N SER A 568 3.38 -13.29 1.63
CA SER A 568 2.61 -12.15 2.13
C SER A 568 2.64 -10.97 1.16
N VAL A 569 1.65 -10.08 1.26
CA VAL A 569 1.62 -8.85 0.46
C VAL A 569 2.84 -7.98 0.75
N LEU A 570 3.25 -7.88 2.03
CA LEU A 570 4.40 -7.08 2.41
C LEU A 570 5.72 -7.62 1.88
N GLY A 571 5.94 -8.93 1.95
CA GLY A 571 7.19 -9.56 1.55
C GLY A 571 7.31 -9.80 0.05
N ASN A 572 6.21 -10.01 -0.66
CA ASN A 572 6.24 -10.52 -2.04
C ASN A 572 5.60 -9.60 -3.08
N VAL A 573 4.61 -8.78 -2.69
CA VAL A 573 3.85 -7.93 -3.63
C VAL A 573 4.37 -6.49 -3.61
N ILE A 574 4.44 -5.87 -2.43
CA ILE A 574 4.88 -4.47 -2.26
C ILE A 574 6.28 -4.21 -2.86
N PRO A 575 7.30 -5.08 -2.68
CA PRO A 575 8.63 -4.88 -3.25
C PRO A 575 8.66 -4.94 -4.78
N SER A 576 7.61 -5.47 -5.39
CA SER A 576 7.43 -5.57 -6.84
C SER A 576 6.60 -4.41 -7.42
N THR A 577 6.29 -3.40 -6.60
CA THR A 577 5.47 -2.25 -6.98
C THR A 577 6.15 -0.95 -6.60
N ARG A 578 5.95 0.09 -7.41
CA ARG A 578 6.19 1.47 -6.97
C ARG A 578 4.91 1.91 -6.27
N THR A 579 5.01 2.57 -5.13
CA THR A 579 3.83 3.02 -4.39
C THR A 579 4.07 4.36 -3.73
N ASP A 580 3.03 5.19 -3.63
CA ASP A 580 3.11 6.42 -2.85
C ASP A 580 3.14 6.11 -1.36
N MET A 581 2.34 5.12 -0.95
CA MET A 581 2.15 4.75 0.45
C MET A 581 1.95 3.24 0.60
N VAL A 582 2.19 2.75 1.82
CA VAL A 582 1.70 1.45 2.27
C VAL A 582 0.71 1.68 3.39
N SER A 583 -0.25 0.76 3.55
CA SER A 583 -1.20 0.77 4.65
C SER A 583 -1.15 -0.55 5.40
N TRP A 584 -1.29 -0.51 6.72
CA TRP A 584 -1.33 -1.69 7.57
C TRP A 584 -2.65 -1.77 8.34
N SER A 585 -3.41 -2.84 8.12
CA SER A 585 -4.44 -3.27 9.08
C SER A 585 -3.73 -3.95 10.24
N ALA A 586 -3.49 -3.19 11.30
CA ALA A 586 -2.43 -3.44 12.27
C ALA A 586 -2.91 -4.14 13.55
N TYR A 587 -3.93 -5.00 13.43
CA TYR A 587 -4.43 -5.79 14.55
C TYR A 587 -3.37 -6.74 15.13
N ASP A 588 -2.49 -7.27 14.29
CA ASP A 588 -1.36 -8.11 14.69
C ASP A 588 -0.18 -7.34 15.28
N GLY A 589 -0.22 -6.00 15.30
CA GLY A 589 0.80 -5.11 15.87
C GLY A 589 0.66 -4.82 17.37
N ARG A 590 -0.32 -5.40 18.06
CA ARG A 590 -0.69 -5.05 19.46
C ARG A 590 0.03 -5.83 20.55
N TRP A 591 0.88 -6.77 20.18
CA TRP A 591 1.50 -7.64 21.17
C TRP A 591 2.58 -6.88 21.95
N THR A 592 2.76 -7.28 23.21
CA THR A 592 3.80 -6.75 24.09
C THR A 592 4.51 -7.89 24.81
N ASN A 593 5.77 -7.69 25.19
CA ASN A 593 6.52 -8.59 26.08
C ASN A 593 7.62 -7.81 26.81
N GLY A 594 8.50 -8.51 27.55
CA GLY A 594 9.60 -7.90 28.30
C GLY A 594 10.50 -6.98 27.46
N ASP A 595 10.69 -7.28 26.18
CA ASP A 595 11.55 -6.52 25.27
C ASP A 595 10.80 -5.51 24.39
N ASN A 596 9.48 -5.63 24.31
CA ASN A 596 8.60 -4.84 23.45
C ASN A 596 7.44 -4.32 24.30
N ALA A 597 7.65 -3.16 24.93
CA ALA A 597 6.59 -2.47 25.65
C ALA A 597 5.50 -1.98 24.69
N GLU A 598 4.38 -1.50 25.24
CA GLU A 598 3.26 -0.97 24.46
C GLU A 598 3.73 0.06 23.41
N GLY A 599 3.31 -0.15 22.15
CA GLY A 599 3.74 0.64 20.99
C GLY A 599 4.97 0.10 20.25
N HIS A 600 5.84 -0.72 20.86
CA HIS A 600 7.08 -1.19 20.21
C HIS A 600 6.82 -2.07 18.99
N ALA A 601 5.83 -2.97 19.07
CA ALA A 601 5.48 -3.86 17.97
C ALA A 601 4.92 -3.10 16.75
N LEU A 602 4.12 -2.04 16.99
CA LEU A 602 3.67 -1.12 15.93
C LEU A 602 4.85 -0.34 15.34
N TRP A 603 5.71 0.23 16.18
CA TRP A 603 6.88 0.99 15.75
C TRP A 603 7.79 0.17 14.83
N LYS A 604 8.11 -1.07 15.26
CA LYS A 604 8.90 -2.01 14.46
C LYS A 604 8.17 -2.40 13.18
N GLY A 605 6.87 -2.67 13.25
CA GLY A 605 6.09 -3.09 12.09
C GLY A 605 5.98 -2.03 10.99
N LEU A 606 5.76 -0.77 11.37
CA LEU A 606 5.78 0.37 10.45
C LEU A 606 7.17 0.54 9.81
N SER A 607 8.24 0.38 10.58
CA SER A 607 9.62 0.42 10.07
C SER A 607 9.92 -0.71 9.08
N ILE A 608 9.44 -1.93 9.35
CA ILE A 608 9.55 -3.08 8.43
C ILE A 608 8.81 -2.77 7.14
N ALA A 609 7.60 -2.23 7.23
CA ALA A 609 6.82 -1.93 6.04
C ALA A 609 7.51 -0.89 5.14
N HIS A 610 8.10 0.14 5.75
CA HIS A 610 8.88 1.16 5.03
C HIS A 610 10.14 0.59 4.35
N TYR A 611 10.81 -0.40 4.96
CA TYR A 611 11.92 -1.09 4.31
C TYR A 611 11.50 -1.73 2.98
N PHE A 612 10.34 -2.41 2.94
CA PHE A 612 9.87 -3.11 1.73
C PHE A 612 9.37 -2.19 0.62
N MET A 613 9.07 -0.93 0.90
CA MET A 613 8.57 0.03 -0.10
C MET A 613 9.60 0.39 -1.17
N ASN A 614 9.10 0.57 -2.40
CA ASN A 614 9.74 1.38 -3.44
C ASN A 614 8.92 2.67 -3.60
N GLU A 615 9.30 3.69 -2.86
CA GLU A 615 8.56 4.95 -2.76
C GLU A 615 8.60 5.75 -4.08
N THR A 616 7.49 6.41 -4.42
CA THR A 616 7.48 7.46 -5.46
C THR A 616 8.19 8.74 -5.02
N GLY A 617 8.31 8.97 -3.71
CA GLY A 617 8.78 10.23 -3.13
C GLY A 617 7.72 11.34 -3.12
N THR A 618 6.45 11.05 -3.49
CA THR A 618 5.40 12.08 -3.60
C THR A 618 4.78 12.45 -2.24
N VAL A 619 4.86 11.56 -1.25
CA VAL A 619 4.35 11.82 0.10
C VAL A 619 5.45 12.41 0.96
N ASN A 620 5.20 13.60 1.49
CA ASN A 620 6.11 14.26 2.42
C ASN A 620 5.89 13.71 3.84
N ALA A 621 6.42 12.52 4.08
CA ALA A 621 6.42 11.82 5.37
C ALA A 621 7.73 11.03 5.48
N THR A 622 8.33 11.00 6.67
CA THR A 622 9.55 10.22 6.92
C THR A 622 9.28 8.73 6.77
N THR A 623 8.10 8.28 7.21
CA THR A 623 7.62 6.91 7.05
C THR A 623 6.28 6.95 6.30
N PRO A 624 6.25 6.80 4.96
CA PRO A 624 5.03 6.83 4.16
C PRO A 624 4.18 5.55 4.29
N VAL A 625 4.01 5.09 5.53
CA VAL A 625 3.19 3.94 5.92
C VAL A 625 2.07 4.44 6.83
N GLN A 626 0.82 4.22 6.47
CA GLN A 626 -0.32 4.56 7.32
C GLN A 626 -0.86 3.34 8.08
N ILE A 627 -1.50 3.57 9.22
CA ILE A 627 -2.35 2.57 9.84
C ILE A 627 -3.73 2.65 9.19
N GLY A 628 -4.05 1.65 8.36
CA GLY A 628 -5.31 1.56 7.63
C GLY A 628 -6.47 1.15 8.53
N GLU A 629 -6.18 0.32 9.53
CA GLU A 629 -7.17 -0.22 10.45
C GLU A 629 -6.54 -0.56 11.80
N PHE A 630 -7.11 0.00 12.86
CA PHE A 630 -6.74 -0.32 14.22
C PHE A 630 -7.85 0.12 15.18
N ALA A 631 -8.08 -0.58 16.28
CA ALA A 631 -8.95 -0.15 17.39
C ALA A 631 -9.00 -1.19 18.49
N ILE A 632 -8.91 -0.75 19.73
CA ILE A 632 -9.09 -1.61 20.90
C ILE A 632 -10.58 -1.80 21.13
N ASN A 633 -10.98 -3.02 21.47
CA ASN A 633 -12.34 -3.34 21.89
C ASN A 633 -12.66 -2.62 23.20
N GLU A 634 -13.66 -1.73 23.19
CA GLU A 634 -14.08 -0.97 24.38
C GLU A 634 -15.30 -1.56 25.09
N ASN A 635 -15.94 -2.56 24.50
CA ASN A 635 -17.09 -3.23 25.09
C ASN A 635 -16.64 -4.32 26.08
N PRO A 636 -16.96 -4.24 27.38
CA PRO A 636 -16.46 -5.17 28.40
C PRO A 636 -16.67 -6.67 28.12
N PRO A 637 -17.78 -7.15 27.52
CA PRO A 637 -17.95 -8.56 27.17
C PRO A 637 -16.86 -9.11 26.23
N TYR A 638 -16.22 -8.23 25.44
CA TYR A 638 -15.19 -8.57 24.46
C TYR A 638 -13.80 -8.05 24.83
N ASN A 639 -13.71 -7.32 25.95
CA ASN A 639 -12.47 -6.91 26.59
C ASN A 639 -12.70 -6.70 28.10
N PRO A 640 -12.72 -7.78 28.90
CA PRO A 640 -13.13 -7.70 30.31
C PRO A 640 -12.22 -6.83 31.19
N SER A 641 -10.99 -6.56 30.75
CA SER A 641 -10.03 -5.73 31.46
C SER A 641 -10.01 -4.27 30.98
N VAL A 642 -10.94 -3.89 30.09
CA VAL A 642 -10.98 -2.53 29.57
C VAL A 642 -11.30 -1.52 30.67
N SER A 643 -10.55 -0.42 30.66
CA SER A 643 -10.83 0.76 31.46
C SER A 643 -10.41 1.99 30.67
N GLU A 644 -11.05 3.13 30.94
CA GLU A 644 -10.68 4.40 30.30
C GLU A 644 -9.19 4.73 30.49
N ALA A 645 -8.66 4.54 31.70
CA ALA A 645 -7.24 4.76 32.00
C ALA A 645 -6.32 3.88 31.13
N SER A 646 -6.68 2.60 30.93
CA SER A 646 -5.90 1.69 30.08
C SER A 646 -5.93 2.09 28.60
N ILE A 647 -7.07 2.60 28.10
CA ILE A 647 -7.23 3.07 26.72
C ILE A 647 -6.40 4.34 26.50
N ARG A 648 -6.52 5.31 27.41
CA ARG A 648 -5.74 6.56 27.39
C ARG A 648 -4.24 6.31 27.39
N PHE A 649 -3.77 5.41 28.25
CA PHE A 649 -2.37 5.00 28.28
C PHE A 649 -1.91 4.48 26.91
N LYS A 650 -2.65 3.51 26.33
CA LYS A 650 -2.30 2.88 25.05
C LYS A 650 -2.31 3.87 23.88
N TYR A 651 -3.34 4.70 23.77
CA TYR A 651 -3.41 5.69 22.68
C TYR A 651 -2.35 6.79 22.81
N GLY A 652 -1.91 7.15 24.03
CA GLY A 652 -0.74 8.02 24.19
C GLY A 652 0.53 7.40 23.60
N ARG A 653 0.73 6.09 23.79
CA ARG A 653 1.83 5.35 23.13
C ARG A 653 1.70 5.37 21.62
N TYR A 654 0.51 5.14 21.08
CA TYR A 654 0.29 5.08 19.64
C TYR A 654 0.44 6.45 18.95
N ILE A 655 0.04 7.54 19.63
CA ILE A 655 0.37 8.91 19.23
C ILE A 655 1.89 9.08 19.17
N GLY A 656 2.59 8.64 20.21
CA GLY A 656 4.05 8.73 20.24
C GLY A 656 4.72 7.97 19.09
N VAL A 657 4.23 6.79 18.75
CA VAL A 657 4.69 6.02 17.57
C VAL A 657 4.42 6.77 16.27
N ALA A 658 3.20 7.28 16.09
CA ALA A 658 2.79 7.95 14.86
C ALA A 658 3.60 9.22 14.60
N LEU A 659 3.90 9.99 15.65
CA LEU A 659 4.67 11.23 15.55
C LEU A 659 6.19 10.99 15.42
N ASP A 660 6.76 10.01 16.14
CA ASP A 660 8.20 9.68 15.99
C ASP A 660 8.53 9.20 14.58
N LEU A 661 7.68 8.33 14.02
CA LEU A 661 7.87 7.82 12.67
C LEU A 661 7.37 8.77 11.58
N ASP A 662 6.65 9.84 11.96
CA ASP A 662 6.02 10.78 11.05
C ASP A 662 5.16 10.05 10.00
N ILE A 663 4.21 9.26 10.49
CA ILE A 663 3.27 8.54 9.62
C ILE A 663 2.15 9.48 9.13
N PRO A 664 1.68 9.31 7.88
CA PRO A 664 0.72 10.24 7.30
C PRO A 664 -0.70 10.12 7.87
N ASN A 665 -1.17 8.91 8.22
CA ASN A 665 -2.51 8.70 8.75
C ASN A 665 -2.58 7.52 9.73
N PHE A 666 -3.53 7.58 10.66
CA PHE A 666 -3.90 6.51 11.56
C PHE A 666 -5.43 6.41 11.66
N TYR A 667 -6.03 5.36 11.10
CA TYR A 667 -7.48 5.19 11.08
C TYR A 667 -7.95 4.21 12.16
N LEU A 668 -8.76 4.73 13.08
CA LEU A 668 -9.49 3.93 14.05
C LEU A 668 -10.66 3.22 13.35
N TRP A 669 -10.83 1.93 13.59
CA TRP A 669 -12.02 1.19 13.19
C TRP A 669 -12.97 1.14 14.39
N ASN A 670 -14.13 1.79 14.42
CA ASN A 670 -14.82 2.52 13.37
C ASN A 670 -15.65 3.63 14.02
N LEU A 671 -16.17 4.60 13.26
CA LEU A 671 -17.00 5.67 13.81
C LEU A 671 -18.20 5.09 14.57
N PHE A 672 -18.93 4.20 13.90
CA PHE A 672 -19.97 3.35 14.49
C PHE A 672 -19.53 1.90 14.38
N CYS A 673 -19.67 1.10 15.44
CA CYS A 673 -19.15 -0.26 15.45
C CYS A 673 -19.76 -1.10 14.31
N SER A 674 -18.93 -1.96 13.72
CA SER A 674 -19.33 -2.89 12.66
C SER A 674 -18.95 -4.34 12.98
N GLY A 675 -18.36 -4.60 14.16
CA GLY A 675 -17.79 -5.89 14.51
C GLY A 675 -18.76 -6.74 15.32
N GLU A 676 -19.77 -7.33 14.70
CA GLU A 676 -20.63 -8.30 15.37
C GLU A 676 -19.83 -9.56 15.80
N GLN A 677 -20.18 -10.14 16.95
CA GLN A 677 -19.51 -11.31 17.56
C GLN A 677 -20.48 -12.49 17.70
N GLY A 678 -21.50 -12.55 16.85
CA GLY A 678 -22.57 -13.54 16.88
C GLY A 678 -23.95 -12.89 16.98
N ALA A 679 -24.93 -13.70 17.37
CA ALA A 679 -26.31 -13.30 17.62
C ALA A 679 -27.06 -14.40 18.39
N PRO A 680 -28.30 -14.18 18.85
CA PRO A 680 -29.15 -15.24 19.38
C PRO A 680 -29.33 -16.39 18.38
N ASN A 681 -29.60 -17.60 18.88
CA ASN A 681 -29.78 -18.77 18.01
C ASN A 681 -30.91 -18.55 16.98
N GLY A 682 -30.65 -18.86 15.71
CA GLY A 682 -31.59 -18.65 14.61
C GLY A 682 -31.71 -17.20 14.13
N PHE A 683 -30.97 -16.26 14.70
CA PHE A 683 -30.96 -14.86 14.28
C PHE A 683 -30.01 -14.64 13.09
N SER A 684 -30.41 -13.77 12.16
CA SER A 684 -29.54 -13.24 11.10
C SER A 684 -29.57 -11.72 11.17
N TRP A 685 -28.39 -11.09 11.11
CA TRP A 685 -28.29 -9.64 11.02
C TRP A 685 -28.80 -9.16 9.67
N GLU A 686 -29.63 -8.12 9.68
CA GLU A 686 -30.27 -7.55 8.50
C GLU A 686 -29.75 -6.13 8.28
N LYS A 687 -29.38 -5.82 7.04
CA LYS A 687 -29.02 -4.45 6.66
C LYS A 687 -30.29 -3.60 6.59
N ASP A 688 -30.14 -2.32 6.90
CA ASP A 688 -31.20 -1.31 7.03
C ASP A 688 -32.17 -1.56 8.22
N THR A 689 -31.74 -2.35 9.21
CA THR A 689 -32.50 -2.63 10.43
C THR A 689 -31.87 -1.93 11.63
N GLN A 690 -32.66 -1.10 12.33
CA GLN A 690 -32.26 -0.48 13.58
C GLN A 690 -32.46 -1.46 14.73
N TYR A 691 -31.40 -1.67 15.52
CA TYR A 691 -31.43 -2.54 16.70
C TYR A 691 -31.43 -1.71 18.00
N GLU A 692 -31.97 -2.30 19.06
CA GLU A 692 -31.93 -1.73 20.42
C GLU A 692 -30.49 -1.64 20.94
N SER A 693 -30.15 -0.55 21.63
CA SER A 693 -28.79 -0.33 22.14
C SER A 693 -28.33 -1.47 23.06
N SER A 694 -29.21 -2.04 23.89
CA SER A 694 -28.90 -3.18 24.76
C SER A 694 -28.52 -4.45 23.99
N PHE A 695 -29.19 -4.70 22.85
CA PHE A 695 -28.85 -5.80 21.96
C PHE A 695 -27.48 -5.57 21.31
N LEU A 696 -27.21 -4.34 20.86
CA LEU A 696 -25.93 -3.97 20.27
C LEU A 696 -24.77 -4.14 21.29
N TYR A 697 -24.93 -3.68 22.53
CA TYR A 697 -23.95 -3.90 23.59
C TYR A 697 -23.73 -5.39 23.91
N GLN A 698 -24.73 -6.25 23.70
CA GLN A 698 -24.56 -7.69 23.92
C GLN A 698 -23.72 -8.36 22.83
N TRP A 699 -23.78 -7.87 21.58
CA TRP A 699 -23.28 -8.61 20.41
C TRP A 699 -22.18 -7.90 19.60
N MET A 700 -21.83 -6.66 19.91
CA MET A 700 -20.81 -5.90 19.19
C MET A 700 -19.48 -5.85 19.94
N ASP A 701 -18.38 -6.00 19.21
CA ASP A 701 -17.04 -6.12 19.78
C ASP A 701 -16.52 -4.87 20.49
N GLY A 702 -17.16 -3.71 20.31
CA GLY A 702 -16.78 -2.47 20.99
C GLY A 702 -15.71 -1.65 20.28
N LYS A 703 -15.39 -1.96 19.03
CA LYS A 703 -14.53 -1.12 18.19
C LYS A 703 -15.35 0.05 17.62
N TRP A 704 -15.60 1.06 18.45
CA TRP A 704 -16.38 2.26 18.13
C TRP A 704 -15.64 3.54 18.51
N LEU A 705 -16.03 4.66 17.89
CA LEU A 705 -15.81 6.00 18.43
C LEU A 705 -17.06 6.54 19.11
N ILE A 706 -18.24 6.25 18.56
CA ILE A 706 -19.53 6.60 19.14
C ILE A 706 -20.23 5.30 19.50
N GLU A 707 -20.62 5.15 20.76
CA GLU A 707 -21.28 3.97 21.29
C GLU A 707 -22.74 3.84 20.79
N PRO A 708 -23.38 2.67 20.93
CA PRO A 708 -24.79 2.47 20.56
C PRO A 708 -25.80 3.40 21.24
N ASP A 709 -25.44 4.06 22.35
CA ASP A 709 -26.28 5.04 23.04
C ASP A 709 -26.02 6.51 22.59
N GLY A 710 -25.08 6.70 21.66
CA GLY A 710 -24.70 8.02 21.14
C GLY A 710 -23.60 8.73 21.94
N SER A 711 -23.10 8.15 23.02
CA SER A 711 -21.96 8.67 23.77
C SER A 711 -20.63 8.40 23.06
N TRP A 712 -19.59 9.16 23.40
CA TRP A 712 -18.24 8.95 22.86
C TRP A 712 -17.51 7.85 23.63
N GLY A 713 -16.87 6.93 22.91
CA GLY A 713 -15.95 5.94 23.46
C GLY A 713 -14.70 6.58 24.08
N PHE A 714 -13.95 5.80 24.85
CA PHE A 714 -12.75 6.21 25.59
C PHE A 714 -11.66 6.74 24.66
N ALA A 715 -11.37 6.05 23.55
CA ALA A 715 -10.38 6.50 22.57
C ALA A 715 -10.79 7.82 21.93
N ALA A 716 -12.08 7.98 21.59
CA ALA A 716 -12.58 9.20 20.99
C ALA A 716 -12.45 10.40 21.95
N LYS A 717 -12.90 10.24 23.20
CA LYS A 717 -12.76 11.25 24.27
C LYS A 717 -11.30 11.69 24.43
N PHE A 718 -10.38 10.73 24.54
CA PHE A 718 -8.95 11.02 24.68
C PHE A 718 -8.38 11.81 23.51
N LEU A 719 -8.70 11.43 22.27
CA LEU A 719 -8.22 12.12 21.06
C LEU A 719 -8.80 13.53 20.95
N MET A 720 -10.09 13.71 21.23
CA MET A 720 -10.75 15.01 21.22
C MET A 720 -10.10 16.00 22.21
N GLU A 721 -9.70 15.52 23.39
CA GLU A 721 -8.98 16.33 24.37
C GLU A 721 -7.63 16.82 23.85
N GLN A 722 -6.93 16.05 23.01
CA GLN A 722 -5.66 16.48 22.43
C GLN A 722 -5.83 17.62 21.41
N TRP A 723 -7.01 17.77 20.81
CA TRP A 723 -7.27 18.75 19.76
C TRP A 723 -7.78 20.09 20.28
N GLN A 724 -8.27 20.13 21.51
CA GLN A 724 -8.70 21.38 22.13
C GLN A 724 -7.46 22.17 22.54
N ASN A 725 -7.19 23.28 21.83
CA ASN A 725 -6.10 24.21 22.14
C ASN A 725 -6.00 24.45 23.65
N SER A 726 -4.80 24.28 24.19
CA SER A 726 -4.41 24.62 25.56
C SER A 726 -4.45 26.14 25.79
N LEU A 727 -5.66 26.72 25.77
CA LEU A 727 -5.97 27.95 26.50
C LEU A 727 -6.55 27.62 27.88
N ALA A 728 -6.80 26.34 28.17
CA ALA A 728 -7.01 25.86 29.52
C ALA A 728 -5.66 25.45 30.10
N THR A 729 -5.13 26.25 31.03
CA THR A 729 -4.05 25.86 31.92
C THR A 729 -4.39 24.51 32.57
N ASN A 730 -3.48 23.55 32.44
CA ASN A 730 -3.40 22.26 33.15
C ASN A 730 -4.41 22.12 34.30
N ASN A 731 -5.60 21.59 33.99
CA ASN A 731 -6.48 20.99 34.99
C ASN A 731 -6.85 19.61 34.47
N PHE A 732 -5.91 18.69 34.63
CA PHE A 732 -6.12 17.27 34.39
C PHE A 732 -7.30 16.76 35.22
N LEU A 733 -8.13 16.00 34.53
CA LEU A 733 -9.24 15.19 35.01
C LEU A 733 -8.81 14.38 36.25
N ALA A 734 -9.36 14.74 37.40
CA ALA A 734 -9.49 13.83 38.53
C ALA A 734 -10.88 13.15 38.46
N PRO A 735 -11.04 11.92 39.01
CA PRO A 735 -12.28 11.14 38.91
C PRO A 735 -13.48 11.91 39.46
N GLU A 736 -14.69 11.55 39.02
CA GLU A 736 -15.94 12.17 39.44
C GLU A 736 -16.01 12.50 40.94
N ASN A 737 -16.39 13.76 41.19
CA ASN A 737 -16.43 14.46 42.47
C ASN A 737 -17.16 13.69 43.59
N THR A 738 -16.44 13.35 44.66
CA THR A 738 -16.99 12.93 45.97
C THR A 738 -17.60 14.09 46.78
N ILE A 739 -17.49 15.35 46.30
CA ILE A 739 -18.02 16.53 47.01
C ILE A 739 -19.53 16.71 46.77
N THR A 740 -20.29 16.65 47.86
CA THR A 740 -21.75 16.84 47.87
C THR A 740 -22.14 18.03 48.74
N VAL A 741 -23.15 18.79 48.30
CA VAL A 741 -23.72 19.93 49.01
C VAL A 741 -25.18 19.61 49.32
N TYR A 742 -25.55 19.61 50.60
CA TYR A 742 -26.88 19.17 51.02
C TYR A 742 -27.37 19.94 52.27
N PRO A 743 -28.69 20.09 52.46
CA PRO A 743 -29.72 19.87 51.45
C PRO A 743 -29.57 20.87 50.30
N ASN A 744 -29.91 20.45 49.08
CA ASN A 744 -29.95 21.30 47.91
C ASN A 744 -31.11 20.82 47.00
N PRO A 745 -32.26 21.54 46.94
CA PRO A 745 -32.49 22.89 47.46
C PRO A 745 -32.41 23.05 48.99
N SER A 746 -32.05 24.24 49.46
CA SER A 746 -31.86 24.58 50.89
C SER A 746 -32.75 25.75 51.32
N ASN A 747 -33.20 25.74 52.58
CA ASN A 747 -33.88 26.87 53.22
C ASN A 747 -32.89 27.79 53.97
N GLY A 748 -31.64 27.88 53.50
CA GLY A 748 -30.59 28.72 54.07
C GLY A 748 -29.56 28.02 54.95
N ASN A 749 -29.73 26.74 55.30
CA ASN A 749 -28.69 25.96 55.98
C ASN A 749 -28.15 24.86 55.06
N ILE A 750 -26.85 24.82 54.83
CA ILE A 750 -26.19 23.80 54.00
C ILE A 750 -25.01 23.15 54.74
N PHE A 751 -24.66 21.96 54.28
CA PHE A 751 -23.52 21.16 54.66
C PHE A 751 -22.77 20.73 53.39
N ILE A 752 -21.46 20.54 53.52
CA ILE A 752 -20.60 20.09 52.42
C ILE A 752 -19.79 18.91 52.90
N ASN A 753 -19.90 17.78 52.20
CA ASN A 753 -19.13 16.58 52.44
C ASN A 753 -18.03 16.43 51.37
N GLY A 754 -16.90 15.80 51.71
CA GLY A 754 -15.78 15.56 50.81
C GLY A 754 -14.78 16.71 50.67
N ILE A 755 -14.73 17.66 51.62
CA ILE A 755 -13.81 18.83 51.58
C ILE A 755 -12.73 18.78 52.67
N ASP A 756 -11.56 19.36 52.40
CA ASP A 756 -10.44 19.44 53.34
C ASP A 756 -10.72 20.40 54.52
N GLN A 757 -9.94 20.27 55.61
CA GLN A 757 -9.95 21.26 56.70
C GLN A 757 -9.54 22.66 56.21
N ASN A 758 -10.29 23.68 56.63
CA ASN A 758 -10.15 25.10 56.29
C ASN A 758 -10.30 25.40 54.78
N SER A 759 -11.11 24.62 54.07
CA SER A 759 -11.43 24.84 52.66
C SER A 759 -12.11 26.19 52.42
N LEU A 760 -11.78 26.84 51.31
CA LEU A 760 -12.37 28.13 50.94
C LEU A 760 -13.57 27.95 50.02
N LEU A 761 -14.69 28.54 50.41
CA LEU A 761 -15.92 28.61 49.64
C LEU A 761 -16.14 30.04 49.15
N LEU A 762 -16.55 30.16 47.89
CA LEU A 762 -16.92 31.42 47.24
C LEU A 762 -18.30 31.25 46.60
N LEU A 763 -19.28 32.01 47.07
CA LEU A 763 -20.66 31.92 46.61
C LEU A 763 -20.97 33.09 45.67
N TYR A 764 -21.43 32.79 44.45
CA TYR A 764 -21.74 33.77 43.42
C TYR A 764 -23.23 33.74 43.06
N ASP A 765 -23.80 34.90 42.71
CA ASP A 765 -25.13 34.98 42.10
C ASP A 765 -25.10 34.60 40.60
N THR A 766 -26.26 34.55 39.95
CA THR A 766 -26.37 34.23 38.51
C THR A 766 -25.73 35.25 37.59
N ASN A 767 -25.42 36.45 38.08
CA ASN A 767 -24.72 37.50 37.34
C ASN A 767 -23.20 37.46 37.58
N GLY A 768 -22.69 36.47 38.33
CA GLY A 768 -21.28 36.31 38.64
C GLY A 768 -20.76 37.21 39.74
N ARG A 769 -21.63 37.89 40.52
CA ARG A 769 -21.21 38.72 41.66
C ARG A 769 -20.96 37.85 42.89
N LEU A 770 -19.80 38.01 43.52
CA LEU A 770 -19.45 37.33 44.77
C LEU A 770 -20.35 37.83 45.91
N GLN A 771 -21.15 36.94 46.47
CA GLN A 771 -22.10 37.21 47.57
C GLN A 771 -21.46 36.95 48.92
N GLN A 772 -20.66 35.90 49.03
CA GLN A 772 -20.04 35.51 50.29
C GLN A 772 -18.78 34.67 50.09
N GLN A 773 -17.84 34.82 51.02
CA GLN A 773 -16.63 34.01 51.12
C GLN A 773 -16.56 33.37 52.51
N ILE A 774 -16.35 32.05 52.59
CA ILE A 774 -16.44 31.28 53.83
C ILE A 774 -15.27 30.31 53.91
N LYS A 775 -14.56 30.27 55.04
CA LYS A 775 -13.67 29.14 55.37
C LYS A 775 -14.44 28.14 56.20
N THR A 776 -14.45 26.88 55.79
CA THR A 776 -15.24 25.84 56.46
C THR A 776 -14.45 24.53 56.54
N ASN A 777 -14.90 23.64 57.42
CA ASN A 777 -14.50 22.24 57.44
C ASN A 777 -15.63 21.34 56.90
N GLU A 778 -15.29 20.07 56.66
CA GLU A 778 -16.25 19.04 56.26
C GLU A 778 -17.42 18.94 57.25
N ASN A 779 -18.64 18.81 56.70
CA ASN A 779 -19.90 18.69 57.46
C ASN A 779 -20.16 19.81 58.49
N GLN A 780 -19.45 20.93 58.39
CA GLN A 780 -19.75 22.13 59.17
C GLN A 780 -20.97 22.85 58.59
N LYS A 781 -21.89 23.25 59.47
CA LYS A 781 -23.11 23.98 59.09
C LYS A 781 -22.76 25.38 58.58
N ILE A 782 -23.25 25.71 57.38
CA ILE A 782 -23.13 27.03 56.77
C ILE A 782 -24.51 27.67 56.70
N GLN A 783 -24.62 28.91 57.17
CA GLN A 783 -25.88 29.66 57.22
C GLN A 783 -25.89 30.79 56.19
N LEU A 784 -26.88 30.75 55.32
CA LEU A 784 -27.10 31.59 54.14
C LEU A 784 -28.46 32.31 54.19
N ASN A 785 -29.15 32.28 55.33
CA ASN A 785 -30.49 32.85 55.53
C ASN A 785 -30.60 34.36 55.25
N HIS A 786 -29.47 35.07 55.16
CA HIS A 786 -29.41 36.49 54.83
C HIS A 786 -29.40 36.77 53.31
N LEU A 787 -29.25 35.73 52.49
CA LEU A 787 -29.31 35.82 51.04
C LEU A 787 -30.75 35.66 50.54
N SER A 788 -31.05 36.29 49.40
CA SER A 788 -32.36 36.16 48.76
C SER A 788 -32.58 34.75 48.21
N LYS A 789 -33.84 34.36 48.02
CA LYS A 789 -34.20 33.11 47.36
C LYS A 789 -33.75 33.14 45.91
N GLY A 790 -33.17 32.06 45.40
CA GLY A 790 -32.63 32.01 44.04
C GLY A 790 -31.56 30.96 43.80
N ILE A 791 -30.97 31.00 42.61
CA ILE A 791 -29.88 30.11 42.19
C ILE A 791 -28.54 30.80 42.45
N TYR A 792 -27.62 30.06 43.05
CA TYR A 792 -26.25 30.49 43.32
C TYR A 792 -25.24 29.46 42.80
N PHE A 793 -24.01 29.90 42.57
CA PHE A 793 -22.88 29.05 42.20
C PHE A 793 -21.85 29.04 43.33
N LEU A 794 -21.63 27.89 43.93
CA LEU A 794 -20.68 27.68 45.01
C LEU A 794 -19.37 27.15 44.43
N LYS A 795 -18.29 27.93 44.48
CA LYS A 795 -16.93 27.49 44.16
C LYS A 795 -16.21 27.05 45.43
N ILE A 796 -15.56 25.90 45.38
CA ILE A 796 -14.87 25.25 46.49
C ILE A 796 -13.41 25.08 46.09
N ALA A 797 -12.48 25.66 46.85
CA ALA A 797 -11.05 25.50 46.64
C ALA A 797 -10.47 24.50 47.66
N SER A 798 -9.99 23.35 47.16
CA SER A 798 -9.30 22.31 47.94
C SER A 798 -7.80 22.62 48.09
N LYS A 799 -7.13 21.95 49.04
CA LYS A 799 -5.67 22.03 49.25
C LYS A 799 -4.84 21.65 48.01
N GLU A 800 -5.39 20.90 47.06
CA GLU A 800 -4.71 20.52 45.81
C GLU A 800 -4.87 21.55 44.68
N HIS A 801 -5.25 22.80 44.98
CA HIS A 801 -5.52 23.88 44.01
C HIS A 801 -6.66 23.60 43.01
N LYS A 802 -7.44 22.53 43.20
CA LYS A 802 -8.64 22.23 42.42
C LYS A 802 -9.79 23.15 42.83
N ILE A 803 -10.44 23.80 41.86
CA ILE A 803 -11.66 24.61 42.06
C ILE A 803 -12.86 23.84 41.52
N ILE A 804 -13.79 23.47 42.42
CA ILE A 804 -15.02 22.76 42.05
C ILE A 804 -16.20 23.71 42.15
N THR A 805 -17.08 23.73 41.14
CA THR A 805 -18.29 24.57 41.15
C THR A 805 -19.54 23.69 41.31
N LYS A 806 -20.41 24.03 42.26
CA LYS A 806 -21.70 23.37 42.51
C LYS A 806 -22.83 24.39 42.40
N LYS A 807 -23.94 23.99 41.74
CA LYS A 807 -25.18 24.78 41.74
C LYS A 807 -25.84 24.64 43.12
N LEU A 808 -26.24 25.74 43.73
CA LEU A 808 -27.01 25.79 44.98
C LEU A 808 -28.33 26.50 44.72
N ILE A 809 -29.43 25.93 45.24
CA ILE A 809 -30.77 26.51 45.14
C ILE A 809 -31.21 26.89 46.57
N LEU A 810 -31.48 28.18 46.81
CA LEU A 810 -32.03 28.70 48.06
C LEU A 810 -33.54 28.96 47.89
N ASN A 811 -34.35 28.30 48.72
CA ASN A 811 -35.81 28.29 48.65
C ASN A 811 -36.51 29.25 49.62
#